data_AF-A0A7S3M023-F1
#
_entry.id   AF-A0A7S3M023-F1
#
_cell.length_a   1.000
_cell.length_b   1.000
_cell.length_c   1.000
_cell.angle_alpha   90.00
_cell.angle_beta   90.00
_cell.angle_gamma   90.00
#
_symmetry.space_group_name_H-M   'P 1'
#
loop_
_entity.id
_entity.type
_entity.pdbx_description
1 polymer ?
#
loop_
_entity_poly.entity_id
_entity_poly.type
_entity_poly.pdbx_seq_one_letter_code
_entity_poly.pdbx_strand_id
1 'polypeptide(L)'
;GISPSPLTSIQSLRSRMDVESEQSFHDLEQRYITLKKEHDLVLVDKDSLQAKVSTLQGFLDQNAQQLSLAERKVNDHNLELAQRDKLVQDLSSANEELNDRCRRRSDECDRLRDELKAQAAELVTLQTRLKDSQLNLNEFQTNTLPTQYELTKTIHEKNLLVEQVKYLEEEVRKKTQDDRSFRAESSNKIHELEVALSQATTQAEDAARQLATVKDSHESQSEKIDLYLSQLKESERNAIEKQSAFLSELESLKRLVELYKRYFEDATAKVTELEQHEEVMRETNANVLKGLRDKVTQQLSEAENAATKQRTELENKVKDLEVQLAAAQEAANSRSVVAFVEGGPSVSASSSAHASNADSVLAIENFDGIGITELYDRVVRTEKDLYAERSKRREVELYMQQILKDVESKAPIIAAQRRDYHRVVESHTALTRRLDSLVAENLEIKQTLHSMRQHTQEAEEEAHILAEHNNDLSRQVQNLLKRSMGVEFGNDGSSCQAVRVESDTPSGVISEYLVTFDTIEELQQRNAELLRVVRKLSRDQEQMSQQQAMITQHGEGEHEGMGIDTPTSSRALVPAQGHSGNANNQAALQAALEELGKMREARQRTEEMVSVLTQQRDMYRSMAEGDTSVYRVSSPAARSPGAGLFGAQTPAAGSSSSASNETAAAENLWHTAAVRELQSKLSQVEDDRRRIQERLTRFEEAEKLLNESLDKVRKEATAARLEAAQGASEARFQRERAERLETTLASTQQESASALQRRLEMERTLLEAGKEARGKEDRIAELYEQLRVSQDSQRRAEIEAEVAPAPPTRPLSPI
;
A
#
# COMPACT_ATOMS: atom_id res chain seq x y z
N GLY A 1 -144.87 30.65 191.93
CA GLY A 1 -145.14 31.78 192.87
C GLY A 1 -143.95 31.95 193.78
N ILE A 2 -143.84 33.10 194.44
CA ILE A 2 -142.66 33.54 195.23
C ILE A 2 -141.44 33.85 194.32
N SER A 3 -140.66 34.87 194.68
CA SER A 3 -139.67 35.57 193.82
C SER A 3 -138.23 35.40 194.32
N PRO A 4 -137.23 35.71 193.47
CA PRO A 4 -136.37 36.86 193.78
C PRO A 4 -135.94 37.75 192.59
N SER A 5 -135.27 38.84 192.95
CA SER A 5 -134.79 40.04 192.23
C SER A 5 -134.25 39.94 190.77
N PRO A 6 -134.43 40.98 189.92
CA PRO A 6 -134.01 40.99 188.52
C PRO A 6 -132.61 41.57 188.21
N LEU A 7 -131.87 42.12 189.19
CA LEU A 7 -130.71 42.97 188.92
C LEU A 7 -129.44 42.21 188.45
N THR A 8 -129.32 40.92 188.80
CA THR A 8 -128.13 40.09 188.56
C THR A 8 -127.95 39.65 187.11
N SER A 9 -129.05 39.48 186.35
CA SER A 9 -129.00 39.00 184.95
C SER A 9 -128.38 40.00 183.97
N ILE A 10 -128.38 41.29 184.30
CA ILE A 10 -127.82 42.33 183.42
C ILE A 10 -126.28 42.39 183.55
N GLN A 11 -125.75 42.17 184.76
CA GLN A 11 -124.30 42.17 185.00
C GLN A 11 -123.61 40.98 184.33
N SER A 12 -124.21 39.77 184.39
CA SER A 12 -123.63 38.58 183.74
C SER A 12 -123.63 38.68 182.21
N LEU A 13 -124.65 39.30 181.60
CA LEU A 13 -124.67 39.58 180.17
C LEU A 13 -123.55 40.54 179.76
N ARG A 14 -123.30 41.60 180.55
CA ARG A 14 -122.24 42.57 180.24
C ARG A 14 -120.84 41.92 180.30
N SER A 15 -120.50 41.26 181.40
CA SER A 15 -119.18 40.61 181.54
C SER A 15 -118.95 39.52 180.49
N ARG A 16 -120.02 38.88 180.00
CA ARG A 16 -119.94 37.96 178.87
C ARG A 16 -119.63 38.68 177.56
N MET A 17 -120.30 39.80 177.26
CA MET A 17 -119.99 40.63 176.09
C MET A 17 -118.55 41.17 176.13
N ASP A 18 -118.08 41.61 177.29
CA ASP A 18 -116.71 42.11 177.46
C ASP A 18 -115.70 40.99 177.11
N VAL A 19 -115.88 39.78 177.64
CA VAL A 19 -115.04 38.59 177.33
C VAL A 19 -115.16 38.13 175.86
N GLU A 20 -116.36 38.12 175.28
CA GLU A 20 -116.55 37.81 173.85
C GLU A 20 -115.84 38.85 172.96
N SER A 21 -115.77 40.12 173.39
CA SER A 21 -115.01 41.15 172.69
C SER A 21 -113.49 40.98 172.83
N GLU A 22 -112.97 40.68 174.03
CA GLU A 22 -111.54 40.40 174.26
C GLU A 22 -111.07 39.16 173.49
N GLN A 23 -111.89 38.10 173.45
CA GLN A 23 -111.62 36.91 172.63
C GLN A 23 -111.58 37.28 171.13
N SER A 24 -112.54 38.07 170.63
CA SER A 24 -112.53 38.51 169.23
C SER A 24 -111.32 39.38 168.88
N PHE A 25 -110.86 40.22 169.81
CA PHE A 25 -109.67 41.03 169.64
C PHE A 25 -108.40 40.17 169.64
N HIS A 26 -108.29 39.21 170.55
CA HIS A 26 -107.14 38.30 170.59
C HIS A 26 -107.08 37.39 169.36
N ASP A 27 -108.22 36.91 168.86
CA ASP A 27 -108.32 36.20 167.58
C ASP A 27 -107.86 37.07 166.39
N LEU A 28 -108.26 38.35 166.37
CA LEU A 28 -107.82 39.31 165.35
C LEU A 28 -106.32 39.63 165.46
N GLU A 29 -105.79 39.77 166.66
CA GLU A 29 -104.37 40.00 166.93
C GLU A 29 -103.52 38.78 166.52
N GLN A 30 -103.94 37.56 166.88
CA GLN A 30 -103.29 36.34 166.42
C GLN A 30 -103.29 36.25 164.89
N ARG A 31 -104.44 36.50 164.23
CA ARG A 31 -104.55 36.51 162.76
C ARG A 31 -103.68 37.60 162.13
N TYR A 32 -103.57 38.78 162.74
CA TYR A 32 -102.68 39.83 162.28
C TYR A 32 -101.20 39.43 162.43
N ILE A 33 -100.83 38.76 163.52
CA ILE A 33 -99.48 38.24 163.75
C ILE A 33 -99.13 37.11 162.78
N THR A 34 -100.05 36.19 162.45
CA THR A 34 -99.80 35.15 161.43
C THR A 34 -99.72 35.77 160.04
N LEU A 35 -100.68 36.60 159.65
CA LEU A 35 -100.71 37.27 158.35
C LEU A 35 -99.48 38.18 158.13
N LYS A 36 -98.99 38.82 159.20
CA LYS A 36 -97.72 39.57 159.15
C LYS A 36 -96.52 38.66 158.96
N LYS A 37 -96.41 37.54 159.69
CA LYS A 37 -95.32 36.56 159.49
C LYS A 37 -95.34 35.97 158.08
N GLU A 38 -96.52 35.70 157.53
CA GLU A 38 -96.73 35.26 156.15
C GLU A 38 -96.29 36.36 155.15
N HIS A 39 -96.64 37.62 155.40
CA HIS A 39 -96.20 38.75 154.57
C HIS A 39 -94.68 38.96 154.61
N ASP A 40 -94.08 38.95 155.81
CA ASP A 40 -92.63 39.07 156.01
C ASP A 40 -91.88 37.91 155.32
N LEU A 41 -92.43 36.69 155.36
CA LEU A 41 -91.90 35.52 154.63
C LEU A 41 -92.01 35.70 153.10
N VAL A 42 -93.18 36.13 152.61
CA VAL A 42 -93.39 36.39 151.17
C VAL A 42 -92.51 37.52 150.65
N LEU A 43 -92.18 38.53 151.47
CA LEU A 43 -91.19 39.55 151.14
C LEU A 43 -89.78 38.95 151.02
N VAL A 44 -89.35 38.12 151.97
CA VAL A 44 -88.05 37.42 151.90
C VAL A 44 -87.98 36.49 150.68
N ASP A 45 -89.04 35.74 150.39
CA ASP A 45 -89.10 34.88 149.21
C ASP A 45 -89.04 35.68 147.91
N LYS A 46 -89.83 36.76 147.81
CA LYS A 46 -89.82 37.71 146.69
C LYS A 46 -88.43 38.29 146.46
N ASP A 47 -87.77 38.78 147.51
CA ASP A 47 -86.47 39.40 147.39
C ASP A 47 -85.38 38.35 147.06
N SER A 48 -85.52 37.11 147.56
CA SER A 48 -84.69 35.97 147.11
C SER A 48 -84.91 35.63 145.63
N LEU A 49 -86.14 35.73 145.13
CA LEU A 49 -86.50 35.51 143.74
C LEU A 49 -86.00 36.65 142.85
N GLN A 50 -86.05 37.91 143.31
CA GLN A 50 -85.44 39.04 142.62
C GLN A 50 -83.91 38.91 142.54
N ALA A 51 -83.25 38.42 143.59
CA ALA A 51 -81.81 38.10 143.56
C ALA A 51 -81.51 36.94 142.58
N LYS A 52 -82.34 35.89 142.53
CA LYS A 52 -82.22 34.80 141.55
C LYS A 52 -82.45 35.29 140.11
N VAL A 53 -83.44 36.14 139.87
CA VAL A 53 -83.71 36.74 138.55
C VAL A 53 -82.55 37.65 138.12
N SER A 54 -82.05 38.50 139.01
CA SER A 54 -80.91 39.38 138.73
C SER A 54 -79.62 38.61 138.41
N THR A 55 -79.32 37.55 139.16
CA THR A 55 -78.17 36.68 138.85
C THR A 55 -78.36 35.89 137.56
N LEU A 56 -79.56 35.36 137.29
CA LEU A 56 -79.87 34.70 136.01
C LEU A 56 -79.83 35.67 134.82
N GLN A 57 -80.24 36.93 134.98
CA GLN A 57 -80.07 37.98 133.98
C GLN A 57 -78.58 38.26 133.74
N GLY A 58 -77.77 38.40 134.79
CA GLY A 58 -76.32 38.54 134.66
C GLY A 58 -75.65 37.37 133.93
N PHE A 59 -76.10 36.13 134.17
CA PHE A 59 -75.63 34.96 133.41
C PHE A 59 -76.14 34.94 131.96
N LEU A 60 -77.38 35.37 131.71
CA LEU A 60 -77.94 35.49 130.36
C LEU A 60 -77.17 36.53 129.54
N ASP A 61 -76.89 37.71 130.12
CA ASP A 61 -76.12 38.78 129.48
C ASP A 61 -74.67 38.36 129.22
N GLN A 62 -74.03 37.66 130.16
CA GLN A 62 -72.69 37.07 129.96
C GLN A 62 -72.69 36.04 128.83
N ASN A 63 -73.70 35.17 128.76
CA ASN A 63 -73.83 34.18 127.70
C ASN A 63 -74.12 34.84 126.35
N ALA A 64 -74.93 35.90 126.29
CA ALA A 64 -75.20 36.67 125.08
C ALA A 64 -73.95 37.42 124.58
N GLN A 65 -73.14 37.98 125.49
CA GLN A 65 -71.84 38.57 125.16
C GLN A 65 -70.88 37.50 124.61
N GLN A 66 -70.77 36.34 125.26
CA GLN A 66 -69.95 35.21 124.77
C GLN A 66 -70.42 34.71 123.40
N LEU A 67 -71.73 34.60 123.17
CA LEU A 67 -72.30 34.25 121.87
C LEU A 67 -71.86 35.26 120.79
N SER A 68 -72.04 36.57 121.03
CA SER A 68 -71.67 37.61 120.08
C SER A 68 -70.16 37.66 119.78
N LEU A 69 -69.31 37.27 120.74
CA LEU A 69 -67.86 37.13 120.55
C LEU A 69 -67.50 35.86 119.79
N ALA A 70 -68.25 34.77 119.95
CA ALA A 70 -68.11 33.56 119.15
C ALA A 70 -68.57 33.78 117.70
N GLU A 71 -69.72 34.44 117.49
CA GLU A 71 -70.24 34.83 116.18
C GLU A 71 -69.26 35.73 115.42
N ARG A 72 -68.65 36.71 116.09
CA ARG A 72 -67.58 37.53 115.48
C ARG A 72 -66.40 36.67 115.04
N LYS A 73 -65.85 35.82 115.92
CA LYS A 73 -64.74 34.91 115.56
C LYS A 73 -65.10 33.96 114.42
N VAL A 74 -66.33 33.46 114.37
CA VAL A 74 -66.82 32.62 113.26
C VAL A 74 -66.88 33.43 111.97
N ASN A 75 -67.34 34.68 112.00
CA ASN A 75 -67.35 35.56 110.82
C ASN A 75 -65.93 35.96 110.37
N ASP A 76 -65.03 36.23 111.31
CA ASP A 76 -63.62 36.53 111.06
C ASP A 76 -62.94 35.31 110.40
N HIS A 77 -63.10 34.11 110.97
CA HIS A 77 -62.58 32.87 110.38
C HIS A 77 -63.26 32.49 109.05
N ASN A 78 -64.55 32.78 108.85
CA ASN A 78 -65.21 32.59 107.55
C ASN A 78 -64.63 33.54 106.49
N LEU A 79 -64.26 34.76 106.87
CA LEU A 79 -63.60 35.72 105.99
C LEU A 79 -62.14 35.30 105.69
N GLU A 80 -61.40 34.80 106.68
CA GLU A 80 -60.08 34.20 106.50
C GLU A 80 -60.13 32.98 105.57
N LEU A 81 -61.12 32.09 105.75
CA LEU A 81 -61.34 30.93 104.88
C LEU A 81 -61.66 31.37 103.45
N ALA A 82 -62.59 32.30 103.24
CA ALA A 82 -62.91 32.82 101.91
C ALA A 82 -61.71 33.50 101.21
N GLN A 83 -60.84 34.18 101.96
CA GLN A 83 -59.57 34.72 101.44
C GLN A 83 -58.58 33.61 101.07
N ARG A 84 -58.49 32.54 101.88
CA ARG A 84 -57.63 31.38 101.61
C ARG A 84 -58.13 30.57 100.42
N ASP A 85 -59.43 30.34 100.30
CA ASP A 85 -60.04 29.62 99.18
C ASP A 85 -59.83 30.39 97.87
N LYS A 86 -59.99 31.72 97.90
CA LYS A 86 -59.62 32.56 96.74
C LYS A 86 -58.12 32.44 96.41
N LEU A 87 -57.22 32.54 97.39
CA LEU A 87 -55.78 32.37 97.16
C LEU A 87 -55.44 30.99 96.61
N VAL A 88 -56.15 29.93 97.03
CA VAL A 88 -56.01 28.57 96.48
C VAL A 88 -56.50 28.51 95.04
N GLN A 89 -57.57 29.20 94.68
CA GLN A 89 -58.09 29.29 93.30
C GLN A 89 -57.17 30.12 92.38
N ASP A 90 -56.69 31.27 92.85
CA ASP A 90 -55.73 32.12 92.13
C ASP A 90 -54.41 31.34 91.92
N LEU A 91 -53.97 30.55 92.92
CA LEU A 91 -52.80 29.68 92.79
C LEU A 91 -53.06 28.44 91.93
N SER A 92 -54.26 27.85 91.93
CA SER A 92 -54.55 26.69 91.09
C SER A 92 -54.58 27.09 89.61
N SER A 93 -55.25 28.20 89.27
CA SER A 93 -55.24 28.75 87.90
C SER A 93 -53.83 29.15 87.45
N ALA A 94 -53.01 29.76 88.32
CA ALA A 94 -51.60 30.05 88.01
C ALA A 94 -50.77 28.78 87.77
N ASN A 95 -51.00 27.70 88.54
CA ASN A 95 -50.35 26.41 88.31
C ASN A 95 -50.84 25.73 87.03
N GLU A 96 -52.11 25.83 86.68
CA GLU A 96 -52.65 25.33 85.41
C GLU A 96 -52.03 26.07 84.22
N GLU A 97 -51.98 27.41 84.26
CA GLU A 97 -51.28 28.22 83.26
C GLU A 97 -49.80 27.86 83.11
N LEU A 98 -49.09 27.65 84.22
CA LEU A 98 -47.68 27.26 84.20
C LEU A 98 -47.49 25.85 83.62
N ASN A 99 -48.34 24.89 84.00
CA ASN A 99 -48.33 23.54 83.44
C ASN A 99 -48.59 23.56 81.93
N ASP A 100 -49.52 24.39 81.46
CA ASP A 100 -49.83 24.54 80.04
C ASP A 100 -48.72 25.24 79.25
N ARG A 101 -48.04 26.24 79.84
CA ARG A 101 -46.82 26.83 79.27
C ARG A 101 -45.69 25.79 79.19
N CYS A 102 -45.55 24.93 80.20
CA CYS A 102 -44.58 23.84 80.21
C CYS A 102 -44.89 22.75 79.18
N ARG A 103 -46.17 22.36 79.02
CA ARG A 103 -46.63 21.44 77.96
C ARG A 103 -46.28 21.96 76.58
N ARG A 104 -46.72 23.18 76.24
CA ARG A 104 -46.45 23.81 74.93
C ARG A 104 -44.96 23.87 74.61
N ARG A 105 -44.12 24.17 75.62
CA ARG A 105 -42.64 24.15 75.49
C ARG A 105 -42.07 22.74 75.37
N SER A 106 -42.68 21.71 75.96
CA SER A 106 -42.29 20.31 75.70
C SER A 106 -42.64 19.95 74.26
N ASP A 107 -43.87 20.19 73.82
CA ASP A 107 -44.32 19.91 72.45
C ASP A 107 -43.44 20.61 71.40
N GLU A 108 -43.02 21.85 71.67
CA GLU A 108 -42.05 22.60 70.86
C GLU A 108 -40.65 21.96 70.89
N CYS A 109 -40.13 21.58 72.07
CA CYS A 109 -38.87 20.87 72.17
C CYS A 109 -38.91 19.49 71.49
N ASP A 110 -40.04 18.80 71.50
CA ASP A 110 -40.23 17.50 70.88
C ASP A 110 -40.35 17.61 69.35
N ARG A 111 -41.06 18.62 68.83
CA ARG A 111 -41.00 18.98 67.40
C ARG A 111 -39.58 19.30 66.94
N LEU A 112 -38.86 20.16 67.66
CA LEU A 112 -37.47 20.51 67.33
C LEU A 112 -36.51 19.31 67.43
N ARG A 113 -36.76 18.36 68.34
CA ARG A 113 -36.02 17.09 68.40
C ARG A 113 -36.31 16.21 67.19
N ASP A 114 -37.56 16.16 66.71
CA ASP A 114 -37.95 15.34 65.56
C ASP A 114 -37.50 15.96 64.23
N GLU A 115 -37.53 17.28 64.10
CA GLU A 115 -36.90 18.03 62.99
C GLU A 115 -35.38 17.78 62.95
N LEU A 116 -34.70 17.83 64.10
CA LEU A 116 -33.27 17.51 64.20
C LEU A 116 -32.97 16.04 63.85
N LYS A 117 -33.83 15.10 64.23
CA LYS A 117 -33.73 13.68 63.82
C LYS A 117 -33.93 13.53 62.30
N ALA A 118 -34.89 14.25 61.71
CA ALA A 118 -35.14 14.22 60.28
C ALA A 118 -33.93 14.75 59.50
N GLN A 119 -33.40 15.92 59.88
CA GLN A 119 -32.18 16.48 59.30
C GLN A 119 -30.96 15.57 59.48
N ALA A 120 -30.82 14.90 60.65
CA ALA A 120 -29.76 13.93 60.86
C ALA A 120 -29.91 12.68 59.96
N ALA A 121 -31.14 12.21 59.74
CA ALA A 121 -31.43 11.11 58.82
C ALA A 121 -31.16 11.51 57.35
N GLU A 122 -31.57 12.71 56.93
CA GLU A 122 -31.25 13.27 55.62
C GLU A 122 -29.73 13.35 55.42
N LEU A 123 -28.98 13.92 56.38
CA LEU A 123 -27.50 13.95 56.34
C LEU A 123 -26.88 12.55 56.23
N VAL A 124 -27.43 11.54 56.92
CA VAL A 124 -26.99 10.15 56.78
C VAL A 124 -27.28 9.61 55.37
N THR A 125 -28.46 9.84 54.79
CA THR A 125 -28.78 9.39 53.41
C THR A 125 -27.99 10.12 52.33
N LEU A 126 -27.66 11.39 52.55
CA LEU A 126 -26.72 12.13 51.70
C LEU A 126 -25.29 11.58 51.86
N GLN A 127 -24.89 11.18 53.06
CA GLN A 127 -23.57 10.56 53.28
C GLN A 127 -23.47 9.13 52.71
N THR A 128 -24.55 8.33 52.72
CA THR A 128 -24.55 7.05 52.00
C THR A 128 -24.49 7.31 50.50
N ARG A 129 -25.39 8.15 49.94
CA ARG A 129 -25.36 8.50 48.50
C ARG A 129 -24.02 9.06 48.04
N LEU A 130 -23.33 9.83 48.89
CA LEU A 130 -21.96 10.29 48.63
C LEU A 130 -20.98 9.10 48.55
N LYS A 131 -20.98 8.21 49.55
CA LYS A 131 -20.14 6.99 49.56
C LYS A 131 -20.44 6.09 48.36
N ASP A 132 -21.72 5.88 48.03
CA ASP A 132 -22.15 5.07 46.88
C ASP A 132 -21.65 5.70 45.57
N SER A 133 -21.72 7.04 45.42
CA SER A 133 -21.15 7.74 44.26
C SER A 133 -19.62 7.67 44.20
N GLN A 134 -18.93 7.62 45.34
CA GLN A 134 -17.49 7.43 45.44
C GLN A 134 -17.07 5.99 45.11
N LEU A 135 -17.84 5.00 45.55
CA LEU A 135 -17.65 3.59 45.18
C LEU A 135 -17.84 3.41 43.68
N ASN A 136 -18.95 3.91 43.11
CA ASN A 136 -19.18 3.87 41.66
C ASN A 136 -18.05 4.56 40.89
N LEU A 137 -17.55 5.72 41.35
CA LEU A 137 -16.41 6.40 40.73
C LEU A 137 -15.13 5.56 40.78
N ASN A 138 -14.85 4.92 41.92
CA ASN A 138 -13.71 4.01 42.05
C ASN A 138 -13.87 2.78 41.15
N GLU A 139 -15.07 2.19 41.07
CA GLU A 139 -15.38 1.07 40.17
C GLU A 139 -15.16 1.44 38.71
N PHE A 140 -15.68 2.58 38.25
CA PHE A 140 -15.41 3.11 36.91
C PHE A 140 -13.91 3.32 36.67
N GLN A 141 -13.15 3.85 37.64
CA GLN A 141 -11.70 3.98 37.52
C GLN A 141 -11.01 2.61 37.42
N THR A 142 -11.40 1.62 38.23
CA THR A 142 -10.86 0.26 38.17
C THR A 142 -11.22 -0.47 36.89
N ASN A 143 -12.36 -0.19 36.27
CA ASN A 143 -12.76 -0.76 34.96
C ASN A 143 -12.10 -0.01 33.78
N THR A 144 -11.73 1.26 33.99
CA THR A 144 -10.97 2.06 33.00
C THR A 144 -9.50 1.63 32.93
N LEU A 145 -8.91 1.10 34.02
CA LEU A 145 -7.51 0.66 34.04
C LEU A 145 -7.19 -0.52 33.08
N PRO A 146 -7.95 -1.63 33.07
CA PRO A 146 -7.79 -2.71 32.08
C PRO A 146 -7.97 -2.24 30.64
N THR A 147 -8.98 -1.40 30.37
CA THR A 147 -9.24 -0.90 29.02
C THR A 147 -8.18 0.10 28.55
N GLN A 148 -7.59 0.90 29.44
CA GLN A 148 -6.38 1.68 29.15
C GLN A 148 -5.15 0.80 28.91
N TYR A 149 -5.00 -0.32 29.63
CA TYR A 149 -3.92 -1.29 29.38
C TYR A 149 -4.09 -1.99 28.02
N GLU A 150 -5.29 -2.40 27.65
CA GLU A 150 -5.59 -2.97 26.33
C GLU A 150 -5.40 -1.95 25.20
N LEU A 151 -5.80 -0.69 25.41
CA LEU A 151 -5.55 0.40 24.47
C LEU A 151 -4.05 0.68 24.29
N THR A 152 -3.27 0.74 25.38
CA THR A 152 -1.82 0.97 25.29
C THR A 152 -1.07 -0.23 24.71
N LYS A 153 -1.52 -1.46 25.02
CA LYS A 153 -1.04 -2.70 24.38
C LYS A 153 -1.31 -2.68 22.87
N THR A 154 -2.55 -2.46 22.44
CA THR A 154 -2.90 -2.44 21.01
C THR A 154 -2.25 -1.29 20.26
N ILE A 155 -2.02 -0.13 20.90
CA ILE A 155 -1.17 0.94 20.34
C ILE A 155 0.28 0.47 20.15
N HIS A 156 0.87 -0.25 21.12
CA HIS A 156 2.22 -0.80 20.99
C HIS A 156 2.30 -1.86 19.88
N GLU A 157 1.34 -2.78 19.81
CA GLU A 157 1.23 -3.80 18.76
C GLU A 157 1.06 -3.15 17.37
N LYS A 158 0.18 -2.14 17.24
CA LYS A 158 0.02 -1.35 16.01
C LYS A 158 1.31 -0.65 15.60
N ASN A 159 2.08 -0.11 16.55
CA ASN A 159 3.33 0.57 16.26
C ASN A 159 4.43 -0.42 15.84
N LEU A 160 4.51 -1.59 16.50
CA LEU A 160 5.41 -2.68 16.09
C LEU A 160 5.08 -3.21 14.69
N LEU A 161 3.79 -3.37 14.36
CA LEU A 161 3.36 -3.73 13.01
C LEU A 161 3.71 -2.65 11.98
N VAL A 162 3.60 -1.36 12.32
CA VAL A 162 4.04 -0.25 11.45
C VAL A 162 5.57 -0.25 11.26
N GLU A 163 6.35 -0.61 12.27
CA GLU A 163 7.81 -0.78 12.15
C GLU A 163 8.16 -1.99 11.26
N GLN A 164 7.46 -3.12 11.41
CA GLN A 164 7.62 -4.28 10.53
C GLN A 164 7.24 -3.99 9.08
N VAL A 165 6.14 -3.27 8.84
CA VAL A 165 5.73 -2.84 7.49
C VAL A 165 6.81 -1.93 6.87
N LYS A 166 7.31 -0.93 7.60
CA LYS A 166 8.41 -0.07 7.13
C LYS A 166 9.69 -0.85 6.81
N TYR A 167 10.04 -1.84 7.64
CA TYR A 167 11.19 -2.71 7.37
C TYR A 167 11.01 -3.53 6.08
N LEU A 168 9.83 -4.09 5.86
CA LEU A 168 9.49 -4.83 4.64
C LEU A 168 9.42 -3.90 3.41
N GLU A 169 8.89 -2.68 3.55
CA GLU A 169 8.94 -1.64 2.52
C GLU A 169 10.38 -1.27 2.17
N GLU A 170 11.26 -1.12 3.17
CA GLU A 170 12.69 -0.90 2.95
C GLU A 170 13.39 -2.08 2.27
N GLU A 171 13.12 -3.32 2.67
CA GLU A 171 13.66 -4.51 1.99
C GLU A 171 13.19 -4.60 0.53
N VAL A 172 11.90 -4.37 0.28
CA VAL A 172 11.34 -4.33 -1.07
C VAL A 172 11.96 -3.17 -1.86
N ARG A 173 12.19 -2.01 -1.24
CA ARG A 173 12.86 -0.87 -1.90
C ARG A 173 14.33 -1.17 -2.22
N LYS A 174 15.04 -1.87 -1.33
CA LYS A 174 16.43 -2.34 -1.54
C LYS A 174 16.47 -3.35 -2.68
N LYS A 175 15.74 -4.47 -2.59
CA LYS A 175 15.65 -5.48 -3.66
C LYS A 175 15.19 -4.89 -5.01
N THR A 176 14.25 -3.94 -5.02
CA THR A 176 13.84 -3.23 -6.24
C THR A 176 14.92 -2.30 -6.79
N GLN A 177 15.81 -1.76 -5.95
CA GLN A 177 16.96 -0.98 -6.38
C GLN A 177 18.09 -1.91 -6.89
N ASP A 178 18.32 -3.04 -6.23
CA ASP A 178 19.31 -4.05 -6.61
C ASP A 178 18.92 -4.74 -7.95
N ASP A 179 17.64 -5.04 -8.15
CA ASP A 179 17.07 -5.49 -9.44
C ASP A 179 17.27 -4.45 -10.55
N ARG A 180 17.24 -3.15 -10.22
CA ARG A 180 17.46 -2.07 -11.20
C ARG A 180 18.93 -1.92 -11.55
N SER A 181 19.86 -2.00 -10.59
CA SER A 181 21.29 -2.00 -10.89
C SER A 181 21.68 -3.26 -11.66
N PHE A 182 21.21 -4.45 -11.26
CA PHE A 182 21.47 -5.68 -12.01
C PHE A 182 20.92 -5.64 -13.45
N ARG A 183 19.71 -5.08 -13.67
CA ARG A 183 19.18 -4.86 -15.02
C ARG A 183 20.00 -3.82 -15.81
N ALA A 184 20.48 -2.76 -15.16
CA ALA A 184 21.33 -1.76 -15.81
C ALA A 184 22.71 -2.32 -16.17
N GLU A 185 23.36 -3.06 -15.27
CA GLU A 185 24.61 -3.78 -15.49
C GLU A 185 24.48 -4.84 -16.59
N SER A 186 23.39 -5.62 -16.57
CA SER A 186 23.08 -6.59 -17.61
C SER A 186 22.82 -5.92 -18.97
N SER A 187 22.07 -4.81 -19.01
CA SER A 187 21.84 -4.03 -20.23
C SER A 187 23.11 -3.39 -20.77
N ASN A 188 23.97 -2.86 -19.89
CA ASN A 188 25.28 -2.33 -20.25
C ASN A 188 26.17 -3.45 -20.81
N LYS A 189 26.14 -4.64 -20.20
CA LYS A 189 26.94 -5.78 -20.67
C LYS A 189 26.44 -6.37 -21.98
N ILE A 190 25.12 -6.37 -22.21
CA ILE A 190 24.53 -6.66 -23.52
C ILE A 190 25.03 -5.62 -24.53
N HIS A 191 24.98 -4.33 -24.21
CA HIS A 191 25.45 -3.29 -25.13
C HIS A 191 26.96 -3.36 -25.42
N GLU A 192 27.81 -3.65 -24.42
CA GLU A 192 29.24 -3.94 -24.62
C GLU A 192 29.45 -5.12 -25.59
N LEU A 193 28.65 -6.18 -25.47
CA LEU A 193 28.73 -7.35 -26.33
C LEU A 193 28.17 -7.08 -27.73
N GLU A 194 27.13 -6.27 -27.88
CA GLU A 194 26.62 -5.78 -29.17
C GLU A 194 27.67 -4.91 -29.88
N VAL A 195 28.30 -3.99 -29.16
CA VAL A 195 29.39 -3.15 -29.68
C VAL A 195 30.58 -4.03 -30.08
N ALA A 196 31.03 -4.94 -29.22
CA ALA A 196 32.12 -5.87 -29.54
C ALA A 196 31.79 -6.79 -30.73
N LEU A 197 30.55 -7.28 -30.82
CA LEU A 197 30.06 -8.06 -31.97
C LEU A 197 30.09 -7.22 -33.24
N SER A 198 29.57 -5.98 -33.21
CA SER A 198 29.57 -5.08 -34.37
C SER A 198 30.99 -4.79 -34.86
N GLN A 199 31.94 -4.53 -33.95
CA GLN A 199 33.35 -4.33 -34.25
C GLN A 199 33.96 -5.58 -34.88
N ALA A 200 33.71 -6.76 -34.32
CA ALA A 200 34.17 -8.03 -34.88
C ALA A 200 33.57 -8.30 -36.27
N THR A 201 32.30 -7.96 -36.51
CA THR A 201 31.69 -8.08 -37.85
C THR A 201 32.29 -7.08 -38.84
N THR A 202 32.55 -5.82 -38.47
CA THR A 202 33.23 -4.86 -39.36
C THR A 202 34.67 -5.29 -39.67
N GLN A 203 35.39 -5.83 -38.69
CA GLN A 203 36.74 -6.38 -38.90
C GLN A 203 36.72 -7.60 -39.81
N ALA A 204 35.70 -8.48 -39.69
CA ALA A 204 35.51 -9.61 -40.58
C ALA A 204 35.12 -9.18 -42.00
N GLU A 205 34.28 -8.15 -42.17
CA GLU A 205 33.97 -7.55 -43.47
C GLU A 205 35.20 -6.92 -44.12
N ASP A 206 35.98 -6.13 -43.38
CA ASP A 206 37.19 -5.49 -43.91
C ASP A 206 38.29 -6.52 -44.21
N ALA A 207 38.44 -7.56 -43.39
CA ALA A 207 39.31 -8.70 -43.71
C ALA A 207 38.82 -9.47 -44.96
N ALA A 208 37.51 -9.63 -45.14
CA ALA A 208 36.95 -10.24 -46.35
C ALA A 208 37.14 -9.36 -47.60
N ARG A 209 37.00 -8.03 -47.48
CA ARG A 209 37.33 -7.06 -48.53
C ARG A 209 38.82 -7.12 -48.91
N GLN A 210 39.71 -7.13 -47.92
CA GLN A 210 41.15 -7.30 -48.15
C GLN A 210 41.44 -8.64 -48.86
N LEU A 211 40.88 -9.74 -48.38
CA LEU A 211 41.08 -11.08 -48.97
C LEU A 211 40.51 -11.17 -50.40
N ALA A 212 39.41 -10.47 -50.70
CA ALA A 212 38.92 -10.29 -52.08
C ALA A 212 39.94 -9.52 -52.93
N THR A 213 40.37 -8.32 -52.52
CA THR A 213 41.37 -7.55 -53.30
C THR A 213 42.70 -8.30 -53.50
N VAL A 214 43.12 -9.13 -52.55
CA VAL A 214 44.27 -10.02 -52.70
C VAL A 214 44.00 -11.12 -53.72
N LYS A 215 42.82 -11.74 -53.73
CA LYS A 215 42.41 -12.71 -54.78
C LYS A 215 42.37 -12.05 -56.16
N ASP A 216 41.71 -10.92 -56.32
CA ASP A 216 41.66 -10.17 -57.58
C ASP A 216 43.08 -9.85 -58.08
N SER A 217 43.97 -9.44 -57.15
CA SER A 217 45.38 -9.20 -57.47
C SER A 217 46.13 -10.46 -57.91
N HIS A 218 45.86 -11.61 -57.28
CA HIS A 218 46.46 -12.90 -57.57
C HIS A 218 45.95 -13.49 -58.89
N GLU A 219 44.65 -13.39 -59.17
CA GLU A 219 44.05 -13.75 -60.45
C GLU A 219 44.67 -12.91 -61.58
N SER A 220 44.76 -11.59 -61.40
CA SER A 220 45.47 -10.72 -62.35
C SER A 220 46.97 -11.03 -62.49
N GLN A 221 47.60 -11.70 -61.52
CA GLN A 221 48.99 -12.17 -61.61
C GLN A 221 49.07 -13.52 -62.32
N SER A 222 48.13 -14.44 -62.07
CA SER A 222 48.00 -15.70 -62.80
C SER A 222 47.78 -15.43 -64.28
N GLU A 223 46.85 -14.55 -64.67
CA GLU A 223 46.61 -14.15 -66.06
C GLU A 223 47.89 -13.61 -66.73
N LYS A 224 48.71 -12.84 -66.01
CA LYS A 224 50.01 -12.35 -66.52
C LYS A 224 51.03 -13.48 -66.66
N ILE A 225 51.07 -14.41 -65.71
CA ILE A 225 51.94 -15.61 -65.78
C ILE A 225 51.52 -16.50 -66.96
N ASP A 226 50.23 -16.74 -67.16
CA ASP A 226 49.69 -17.51 -68.28
C ASP A 226 49.93 -16.81 -69.63
N LEU A 227 49.82 -15.47 -69.68
CA LEU A 227 50.20 -14.68 -70.85
C LEU A 227 51.71 -14.84 -71.17
N TYR A 228 52.59 -14.70 -70.18
CA TYR A 228 54.03 -14.89 -70.36
C TYR A 228 54.40 -16.34 -70.71
N LEU A 229 53.71 -17.34 -70.15
CA LEU A 229 53.87 -18.75 -70.53
C LEU A 229 53.37 -19.03 -71.94
N SER A 230 52.33 -18.32 -72.41
CA SER A 230 51.86 -18.39 -73.80
C SER A 230 52.88 -17.76 -74.75
N GLN A 231 53.36 -16.55 -74.44
CA GLN A 231 54.41 -15.86 -75.20
C GLN A 231 55.72 -16.68 -75.25
N LEU A 232 56.10 -17.33 -74.14
CA LEU A 232 57.25 -18.23 -74.09
C LEU A 232 57.04 -19.41 -75.06
N LYS A 233 55.92 -20.13 -74.95
CA LYS A 233 55.56 -21.25 -75.85
C LYS A 233 55.43 -20.82 -77.32
N GLU A 234 55.04 -19.57 -77.58
CA GLU A 234 55.00 -19.01 -78.93
C GLU A 234 56.42 -18.68 -79.43
N SER A 235 57.29 -18.13 -78.59
CA SER A 235 58.70 -17.90 -78.93
C SER A 235 59.47 -19.22 -79.14
N GLU A 236 59.16 -20.26 -78.37
CA GLU A 236 59.69 -21.62 -78.51
C GLU A 236 59.20 -22.27 -79.82
N ARG A 237 57.90 -22.17 -80.16
CA ARG A 237 57.40 -22.63 -81.48
C ARG A 237 58.07 -21.89 -82.62
N ASN A 238 58.15 -20.55 -82.56
CA ASN A 238 58.85 -19.74 -83.56
C ASN A 238 60.33 -20.11 -83.68
N ALA A 239 60.99 -20.53 -82.59
CA ALA A 239 62.37 -21.00 -82.62
C ALA A 239 62.49 -22.42 -83.24
N ILE A 240 61.58 -23.33 -82.90
CA ILE A 240 61.49 -24.69 -83.45
C ILE A 240 61.16 -24.65 -84.95
N GLU A 241 60.26 -23.78 -85.39
CA GLU A 241 59.91 -23.56 -86.80
C GLU A 241 61.10 -22.99 -87.59
N LYS A 242 61.81 -22.00 -87.05
CA LYS A 242 63.06 -21.50 -87.67
C LYS A 242 64.13 -22.59 -87.72
N GLN A 243 64.26 -23.38 -86.67
CA GLN A 243 65.22 -24.50 -86.62
C GLN A 243 64.86 -25.60 -87.63
N SER A 244 63.58 -25.93 -87.81
CA SER A 244 63.13 -26.91 -88.81
C SER A 244 63.29 -26.38 -90.23
N ALA A 245 63.06 -25.08 -90.47
CA ALA A 245 63.38 -24.41 -91.72
C ALA A 245 64.89 -24.51 -92.03
N PHE A 246 65.76 -24.10 -91.11
CA PHE A 246 67.22 -24.22 -91.27
C PHE A 246 67.68 -25.67 -91.47
N LEU A 247 67.04 -26.65 -90.83
CA LEU A 247 67.33 -28.06 -91.08
C LEU A 247 66.91 -28.50 -92.49
N SER A 248 65.76 -28.03 -92.99
CA SER A 248 65.30 -28.29 -94.36
C SER A 248 66.17 -27.60 -95.43
N GLU A 249 66.68 -26.41 -95.14
CA GLU A 249 67.68 -25.70 -95.95
C GLU A 249 69.02 -26.46 -95.94
N LEU A 250 69.49 -26.92 -94.77
CA LEU A 250 70.68 -27.76 -94.67
C LEU A 250 70.51 -29.10 -95.41
N GLU A 251 69.31 -29.68 -95.43
CA GLU A 251 69.03 -30.85 -96.27
C GLU A 251 69.01 -30.53 -97.77
N SER A 252 68.44 -29.40 -98.20
CA SER A 252 68.46 -29.02 -99.61
C SER A 252 69.88 -28.72 -100.10
N LEU A 253 70.70 -28.07 -99.25
CA LEU A 253 72.13 -27.86 -99.48
C LEU A 253 72.92 -29.17 -99.49
N LYS A 254 72.63 -30.12 -98.59
CA LYS A 254 73.24 -31.47 -98.64
C LYS A 254 72.89 -32.19 -99.95
N ARG A 255 71.62 -32.21 -100.36
CA ARG A 255 71.18 -32.80 -101.65
C ARG A 255 71.87 -32.12 -102.84
N LEU A 256 72.06 -30.80 -102.80
CA LEU A 256 72.79 -30.06 -103.83
C LEU A 256 74.28 -30.41 -103.85
N VAL A 257 74.93 -30.54 -102.68
CA VAL A 257 76.33 -30.99 -102.56
C VAL A 257 76.49 -32.45 -103.01
N GLU A 258 75.52 -33.32 -102.72
CA GLU A 258 75.48 -34.70 -103.22
C GLU A 258 75.30 -34.76 -104.75
N LEU A 259 74.47 -33.89 -105.33
CA LEU A 259 74.35 -33.76 -106.78
C LEU A 259 75.64 -33.24 -107.43
N TYR A 260 76.29 -32.23 -106.85
CA TYR A 260 77.62 -31.80 -107.31
C TYR A 260 78.67 -32.91 -107.15
N LYS A 261 78.65 -33.67 -106.05
CA LYS A 261 79.56 -34.80 -105.83
C LYS A 261 79.35 -35.89 -106.88
N ARG A 262 78.11 -36.26 -107.19
CA ARG A 262 77.78 -37.19 -108.28
C ARG A 262 78.20 -36.65 -109.64
N TYR A 263 78.00 -35.36 -109.91
CA TYR A 263 78.47 -34.74 -111.15
C TYR A 263 80.01 -34.78 -111.27
N PHE A 264 80.75 -34.57 -110.18
CA PHE A 264 82.20 -34.77 -110.16
C PHE A 264 82.59 -36.25 -110.35
N GLU A 265 81.86 -37.19 -109.72
CA GLU A 265 82.08 -38.63 -109.88
C GLU A 265 81.84 -39.08 -111.34
N ASP A 266 80.72 -38.69 -111.95
CA ASP A 266 80.39 -38.91 -113.36
C ASP A 266 81.42 -38.27 -114.31
N ALA A 267 81.94 -37.08 -113.96
CA ALA A 267 82.99 -36.43 -114.72
C ALA A 267 84.33 -37.19 -114.62
N THR A 268 84.71 -37.68 -113.42
CA THR A 268 85.90 -38.51 -113.27
C THR A 268 85.77 -39.86 -113.95
N ALA A 269 84.58 -40.48 -113.96
CA ALA A 269 84.32 -41.71 -114.70
C ALA A 269 84.55 -41.51 -116.22
N LYS A 270 84.03 -40.42 -116.79
CA LYS A 270 84.26 -40.08 -118.21
C LYS A 270 85.73 -39.78 -118.50
N VAL A 271 86.47 -39.20 -117.56
CA VAL A 271 87.93 -39.03 -117.70
C VAL A 271 88.62 -40.39 -117.72
N THR A 272 88.30 -41.32 -116.83
CA THR A 272 88.94 -42.65 -116.83
C THR A 272 88.53 -43.51 -118.03
N GLU A 273 87.31 -43.35 -118.57
CA GLU A 273 86.90 -43.94 -119.86
C GLU A 273 87.72 -43.38 -121.04
N LEU A 274 87.99 -42.07 -121.05
CA LEU A 274 88.84 -41.43 -122.06
C LEU A 274 90.32 -41.84 -121.92
N GLU A 275 90.83 -41.96 -120.70
CA GLU A 275 92.20 -42.46 -120.43
C GLU A 275 92.38 -43.91 -120.91
N GLN A 276 91.40 -44.79 -120.66
CA GLN A 276 91.36 -46.16 -121.18
C GLN A 276 91.29 -46.18 -122.72
N HIS A 277 90.48 -45.30 -123.32
CA HIS A 277 90.43 -45.18 -124.78
C HIS A 277 91.76 -44.70 -125.37
N GLU A 278 92.45 -43.74 -124.73
CA GLU A 278 93.81 -43.36 -125.15
C GLU A 278 94.81 -44.52 -124.98
N GLU A 279 94.70 -45.35 -123.95
CA GLU A 279 95.58 -46.51 -123.75
C GLU A 279 95.41 -47.56 -124.85
N VAL A 280 94.17 -47.91 -125.23
CA VAL A 280 93.88 -48.77 -126.39
C VAL A 280 94.41 -48.15 -127.70
N MET A 281 94.34 -46.82 -127.84
CA MET A 281 94.94 -46.10 -128.98
C MET A 281 96.48 -46.10 -128.94
N ARG A 282 97.13 -46.23 -127.78
CA ARG A 282 98.59 -46.45 -127.68
C ARG A 282 98.97 -47.88 -128.08
N GLU A 283 98.25 -48.89 -127.58
CA GLU A 283 98.51 -50.30 -127.91
C GLU A 283 98.37 -50.60 -129.41
N THR A 284 97.31 -50.11 -130.04
CA THR A 284 97.08 -50.29 -131.49
C THR A 284 98.20 -49.65 -132.32
N ASN A 285 98.63 -48.43 -131.99
CA ASN A 285 99.78 -47.79 -132.64
C ASN A 285 101.10 -48.56 -132.42
N ALA A 286 101.34 -49.07 -131.21
CA ALA A 286 102.53 -49.88 -130.92
C ALA A 286 102.58 -51.17 -131.76
N ASN A 287 101.42 -51.83 -131.96
CA ASN A 287 101.31 -53.01 -132.81
C ASN A 287 101.55 -52.71 -134.30
N VAL A 288 101.07 -51.58 -134.82
CA VAL A 288 101.36 -51.12 -136.20
C VAL A 288 102.86 -50.87 -136.40
N LEU A 289 103.53 -50.20 -135.47
CA LEU A 289 104.98 -49.97 -135.51
C LEU A 289 105.80 -51.27 -135.50
N LYS A 290 105.31 -52.30 -134.82
CA LYS A 290 105.94 -53.63 -134.78
C LYS A 290 105.82 -54.34 -136.14
N GLY A 291 104.61 -54.39 -136.71
CA GLY A 291 104.37 -55.00 -138.03
C GLY A 291 105.04 -54.29 -139.21
N LEU A 292 105.41 -53.01 -139.07
CA LEU A 292 106.26 -52.30 -140.03
C LEU A 292 107.74 -52.69 -139.91
N ARG A 293 108.25 -52.89 -138.69
CA ARG A 293 109.64 -53.29 -138.44
C ARG A 293 109.97 -54.65 -139.05
N ASP A 294 109.08 -55.62 -138.86
CA ASP A 294 109.30 -57.01 -139.27
C ASP A 294 109.28 -57.19 -140.81
N LYS A 295 108.67 -56.26 -141.56
CA LYS A 295 108.73 -56.24 -143.03
C LYS A 295 110.05 -55.68 -143.57
N VAL A 296 110.65 -54.70 -142.88
CA VAL A 296 111.92 -54.07 -143.31
C VAL A 296 113.10 -55.03 -143.12
N THR A 297 113.10 -55.82 -142.04
CA THR A 297 114.14 -56.83 -141.80
C THR A 297 114.10 -57.96 -142.84
N GLN A 298 112.90 -58.38 -143.26
CA GLN A 298 112.74 -59.39 -144.31
C GLN A 298 113.30 -58.89 -145.66
N GLN A 299 112.96 -57.67 -146.08
CA GLN A 299 113.44 -57.06 -147.33
C GLN A 299 114.98 -56.90 -147.40
N LEU A 300 115.63 -56.62 -146.27
CA LEU A 300 117.10 -56.55 -146.19
C LEU A 300 117.75 -57.92 -146.48
N SER A 301 117.23 -59.00 -145.89
CA SER A 301 117.82 -60.34 -146.05
C SER A 301 117.73 -60.89 -147.49
N GLU A 302 116.69 -60.51 -148.23
CA GLU A 302 116.53 -60.90 -149.64
C GLU A 302 117.50 -60.12 -150.56
N ALA A 303 117.77 -58.85 -150.24
CA ALA A 303 118.70 -58.00 -150.99
C ALA A 303 120.17 -58.46 -150.89
N GLU A 304 120.64 -58.85 -149.69
CA GLU A 304 122.03 -59.33 -149.49
C GLU A 304 122.34 -60.62 -150.28
N ASN A 305 121.36 -61.52 -150.36
CA ASN A 305 121.45 -62.78 -151.10
C ASN A 305 121.43 -62.60 -152.64
N ALA A 306 120.90 -61.48 -153.14
CA ALA A 306 121.01 -61.09 -154.54
C ALA A 306 122.35 -60.41 -154.84
N ALA A 307 122.77 -59.47 -154.00
CA ALA A 307 124.00 -58.67 -154.18
C ALA A 307 125.27 -59.53 -154.22
N THR A 308 125.35 -60.56 -153.37
CA THR A 308 126.52 -61.46 -153.30
C THR A 308 126.76 -62.25 -154.59
N LYS A 309 125.71 -62.69 -155.29
CA LYS A 309 125.82 -63.40 -156.58
C LYS A 309 126.21 -62.48 -157.73
N GLN A 310 125.69 -61.25 -157.76
CA GLN A 310 126.05 -60.27 -158.78
C GLN A 310 127.51 -59.81 -158.64
N ARG A 311 128.04 -59.73 -157.41
CA ARG A 311 129.42 -59.28 -157.14
C ARG A 311 130.48 -60.15 -157.84
N THR A 312 130.32 -61.47 -157.81
CA THR A 312 131.25 -62.42 -158.47
C THR A 312 131.19 -62.40 -160.01
N GLU A 313 130.08 -61.97 -160.60
CA GLU A 313 129.95 -61.81 -162.05
C GLU A 313 130.44 -60.43 -162.54
N LEU A 314 130.41 -59.41 -161.68
CA LEU A 314 130.84 -58.05 -162.00
C LEU A 314 132.35 -57.83 -161.85
N GLU A 315 133.03 -58.52 -160.92
CA GLU A 315 134.51 -58.49 -160.83
C GLU A 315 135.21 -58.98 -162.11
N ASN A 316 134.51 -59.78 -162.92
CA ASN A 316 134.97 -60.28 -164.22
C ASN A 316 134.51 -59.42 -165.42
N LYS A 317 133.83 -58.28 -165.19
CA LYS A 317 133.29 -57.41 -166.27
C LYS A 317 133.58 -55.92 -166.08
N VAL A 318 133.85 -55.46 -164.85
CA VAL A 318 134.16 -54.04 -164.58
C VAL A 318 135.61 -53.68 -164.91
N LYS A 319 136.52 -54.67 -165.02
CA LYS A 319 137.89 -54.47 -165.56
C LYS A 319 137.93 -53.95 -167.00
N ASP A 320 136.86 -54.14 -167.77
CA ASP A 320 136.82 -53.81 -169.20
C ASP A 320 136.12 -52.46 -169.49
N LEU A 321 135.54 -51.79 -168.48
CA LEU A 321 134.63 -50.65 -168.67
C LEU A 321 134.86 -49.46 -167.72
N GLU A 322 136.11 -49.19 -167.34
CA GLU A 322 136.50 -48.03 -166.49
C GLU A 322 136.29 -46.62 -167.13
N VAL A 323 135.60 -46.51 -168.27
CA VAL A 323 135.82 -45.40 -169.22
C VAL A 323 134.64 -44.40 -169.37
N GLN A 324 133.38 -44.76 -169.11
CA GLN A 324 132.23 -43.94 -169.57
C GLN A 324 131.12 -43.67 -168.53
N LEU A 325 131.05 -42.40 -168.09
CA LEU A 325 129.94 -41.58 -167.53
C LEU A 325 128.88 -42.26 -166.60
N ALA A 326 128.56 -41.81 -165.37
CA ALA A 326 128.45 -40.48 -164.73
C ALA A 326 127.21 -39.63 -165.10
N ALA A 327 126.20 -39.55 -164.19
CA ALA A 327 125.41 -38.35 -163.77
C ALA A 327 124.02 -38.66 -163.11
N ALA A 328 123.70 -37.96 -161.98
CA ALA A 328 122.40 -37.54 -161.39
C ALA A 328 121.21 -38.55 -161.16
N GLN A 329 120.47 -38.62 -160.02
CA GLN A 329 119.59 -37.65 -159.28
C GLN A 329 118.30 -37.22 -160.06
N GLU A 330 117.06 -37.02 -159.53
CA GLU A 330 116.47 -36.93 -158.15
C GLU A 330 114.88 -36.89 -158.10
N ALA A 331 114.24 -36.45 -156.97
CA ALA A 331 112.83 -35.89 -156.77
C ALA A 331 111.60 -36.85 -156.65
N ALA A 332 110.33 -36.55 -156.22
CA ALA A 332 109.55 -35.54 -155.41
C ALA A 332 108.02 -35.95 -155.33
N ASN A 333 107.00 -35.48 -154.55
CA ASN A 333 106.79 -34.77 -153.24
C ASN A 333 105.36 -35.03 -152.59
N SER A 334 104.47 -34.05 -152.26
CA SER A 334 103.28 -34.16 -151.34
C SER A 334 102.14 -33.07 -151.48
N ARG A 335 100.99 -33.07 -150.68
CA ARG A 335 100.12 -31.89 -150.14
C ARG A 335 98.53 -32.07 -149.97
N SER A 336 97.81 -31.47 -148.96
CA SER A 336 96.37 -30.90 -148.90
C SER A 336 95.71 -30.69 -147.46
N VAL A 337 94.53 -29.99 -147.24
CA VAL A 337 93.80 -29.74 -145.89
C VAL A 337 92.33 -29.07 -145.87
N VAL A 338 91.56 -29.07 -144.72
CA VAL A 338 90.37 -28.20 -144.22
C VAL A 338 88.84 -28.60 -144.48
N ALA A 339 87.65 -28.21 -143.86
CA ALA A 339 87.07 -27.32 -142.74
C ALA A 339 85.52 -27.57 -142.34
N PHE A 340 84.93 -26.86 -141.30
CA PHE A 340 83.47 -26.47 -140.97
C PHE A 340 82.38 -27.45 -140.32
N VAL A 341 81.17 -27.13 -139.70
CA VAL A 341 80.56 -26.01 -138.86
C VAL A 341 79.06 -26.25 -138.29
N GLU A 342 78.59 -25.58 -137.18
CA GLU A 342 77.18 -25.26 -136.61
C GLU A 342 76.08 -26.34 -136.24
N GLY A 343 74.91 -26.14 -135.50
CA GLY A 343 74.26 -25.06 -134.64
C GLY A 343 72.72 -25.27 -134.20
N GLY A 344 72.18 -24.70 -133.08
CA GLY A 344 70.70 -24.58 -132.64
C GLY A 344 70.23 -25.28 -131.29
N PRO A 345 68.96 -25.27 -130.71
CA PRO A 345 67.69 -24.44 -130.70
C PRO A 345 67.02 -24.15 -129.25
N SER A 346 65.66 -24.12 -128.99
CA SER A 346 65.00 -23.59 -127.70
C SER A 346 63.55 -24.05 -127.20
N VAL A 347 63.23 -23.93 -125.86
CA VAL A 347 61.93 -23.59 -125.11
C VAL A 347 60.71 -24.59 -124.82
N SER A 348 60.12 -24.54 -123.58
CA SER A 348 58.74 -24.96 -123.03
C SER A 348 58.37 -26.44 -122.61
N ALA A 349 57.30 -26.81 -121.82
CA ALA A 349 56.48 -26.22 -120.68
C ALA A 349 55.31 -27.14 -120.08
N SER A 350 54.79 -26.86 -118.84
CA SER A 350 53.40 -27.06 -118.22
C SER A 350 52.85 -28.32 -117.41
N SER A 351 52.29 -28.05 -116.19
CA SER A 351 50.99 -28.43 -115.48
C SER A 351 50.42 -29.85 -115.02
N SER A 352 50.12 -29.99 -113.70
CA SER A 352 48.81 -30.33 -113.00
C SER A 352 48.18 -31.75 -112.67
N ALA A 353 48.22 -32.17 -111.38
CA ALA A 353 47.14 -32.58 -110.39
C ALA A 353 46.25 -33.91 -110.32
N HIS A 354 46.10 -34.43 -109.06
CA HIS A 354 44.96 -35.12 -108.32
C HIS A 354 44.54 -36.63 -108.46
N ALA A 355 43.73 -37.14 -107.47
CA ALA A 355 43.44 -38.57 -107.11
C ALA A 355 42.02 -38.84 -106.46
N SER A 356 41.67 -40.08 -106.01
CA SER A 356 40.26 -40.55 -105.81
C SER A 356 39.93 -41.70 -104.77
N ASN A 357 38.61 -41.99 -104.57
CA ASN A 357 37.92 -43.24 -104.07
C ASN A 357 37.81 -43.58 -102.54
N ALA A 358 36.87 -44.41 -101.99
CA ALA A 358 35.46 -44.83 -102.29
C ALA A 358 34.81 -45.76 -101.18
N ASP A 359 33.47 -45.84 -101.08
CA ASP A 359 32.49 -46.96 -100.78
C ASP A 359 32.76 -48.17 -99.81
N SER A 360 31.81 -49.02 -99.33
CA SER A 360 30.33 -49.05 -99.06
C SER A 360 29.91 -50.38 -98.34
N VAL A 361 28.74 -50.49 -97.65
CA VAL A 361 28.15 -51.77 -97.10
C VAL A 361 26.61 -51.69 -96.86
N LEU A 362 25.81 -52.72 -97.25
CA LEU A 362 24.51 -53.14 -96.62
C LEU A 362 23.95 -54.48 -97.18
N ALA A 363 23.40 -55.38 -96.34
CA ALA A 363 22.30 -56.37 -96.63
C ALA A 363 21.99 -57.29 -95.40
N ILE A 364 20.72 -57.66 -95.16
CA ILE A 364 20.23 -58.59 -94.10
C ILE A 364 18.94 -59.31 -94.57
N GLU A 365 18.68 -60.55 -94.10
CA GLU A 365 17.34 -61.20 -94.10
C GLU A 365 17.01 -61.85 -92.73
N ASN A 366 15.77 -62.37 -92.59
CA ASN A 366 15.01 -62.41 -91.33
C ASN A 366 15.11 -63.71 -90.51
N PHE A 367 14.79 -63.60 -89.21
CA PHE A 367 14.09 -64.64 -88.44
C PHE A 367 13.13 -64.00 -87.41
N ASP A 368 12.10 -64.74 -87.00
CA ASP A 368 10.90 -64.19 -86.34
C ASP A 368 10.89 -64.34 -84.80
N GLY A 369 10.06 -63.54 -84.13
CA GLY A 369 9.95 -63.41 -82.67
C GLY A 369 10.64 -62.14 -82.13
N ILE A 370 9.99 -61.47 -81.18
CA ILE A 370 10.41 -60.16 -80.59
C ILE A 370 11.92 -60.17 -80.37
N GLY A 371 12.63 -59.36 -81.15
CA GLY A 371 14.08 -59.43 -81.24
C GLY A 371 14.72 -59.29 -79.86
N ILE A 372 15.84 -59.98 -79.62
CA ILE A 372 16.56 -59.89 -78.34
C ILE A 372 16.86 -58.42 -77.98
N THR A 373 17.19 -57.60 -78.99
CA THR A 373 17.29 -56.15 -78.91
C THR A 373 15.99 -55.45 -78.52
N GLU A 374 14.82 -55.83 -79.04
CA GLU A 374 13.52 -55.25 -78.68
C GLU A 374 13.05 -55.67 -77.28
N LEU A 375 13.34 -56.91 -76.85
CA LEU A 375 13.14 -57.36 -75.47
C LEU A 375 14.03 -56.56 -74.51
N TYR A 376 15.31 -56.39 -74.82
CA TYR A 376 16.19 -55.51 -74.04
C TYR A 376 15.71 -54.06 -74.05
N ASP A 377 15.27 -53.52 -75.19
CA ASP A 377 14.70 -52.18 -75.29
C ASP A 377 13.44 -52.01 -74.41
N ARG A 378 12.58 -53.03 -74.35
CA ARG A 378 11.40 -53.04 -73.47
C ARG A 378 11.80 -53.09 -71.99
N VAL A 379 12.78 -53.92 -71.63
CA VAL A 379 13.33 -53.97 -70.26
C VAL A 379 13.92 -52.60 -69.90
N VAL A 380 14.80 -52.04 -70.74
CA VAL A 380 15.43 -50.72 -70.55
C VAL A 380 14.41 -49.59 -70.50
N ARG A 381 13.30 -49.67 -71.25
CA ARG A 381 12.17 -48.72 -71.11
C ARG A 381 11.50 -48.87 -69.73
N THR A 382 11.14 -50.08 -69.31
CA THR A 382 10.56 -50.30 -67.97
C THR A 382 11.51 -49.97 -66.82
N GLU A 383 12.82 -50.11 -67.01
CA GLU A 383 13.83 -49.64 -66.06
C GLU A 383 13.88 -48.11 -66.02
N LYS A 384 13.89 -47.42 -67.17
CA LYS A 384 13.82 -45.95 -67.24
C LYS A 384 12.54 -45.43 -66.57
N ASP A 385 11.40 -46.06 -66.81
CA ASP A 385 10.12 -45.72 -66.17
C ASP A 385 10.18 -45.95 -64.65
N LEU A 386 10.74 -47.09 -64.21
CA LEU A 386 10.95 -47.40 -62.79
C LEU A 386 11.94 -46.42 -62.12
N TYR A 387 13.00 -45.98 -62.81
CA TYR A 387 13.92 -44.95 -62.33
C TYR A 387 13.24 -43.59 -62.25
N ALA A 388 12.42 -43.22 -63.24
CA ALA A 388 11.64 -41.98 -63.23
C ALA A 388 10.59 -41.98 -62.12
N GLU A 389 9.88 -43.08 -61.91
CA GLU A 389 8.91 -43.22 -60.82
C GLU A 389 9.60 -43.21 -59.45
N ARG A 390 10.73 -43.92 -59.29
CA ARG A 390 11.57 -43.83 -58.07
C ARG A 390 12.11 -42.43 -57.84
N SER A 391 12.35 -41.64 -58.88
CA SER A 391 12.77 -40.25 -58.72
C SER A 391 11.62 -39.35 -58.27
N LYS A 392 10.44 -39.48 -58.88
CA LYS A 392 9.22 -38.77 -58.45
C LYS A 392 8.79 -39.16 -57.03
N ARG A 393 8.93 -40.44 -56.65
CA ARG A 393 8.69 -40.89 -55.26
C ARG A 393 9.68 -40.24 -54.29
N ARG A 394 10.99 -40.17 -54.61
CA ARG A 394 11.99 -39.43 -53.81
C ARG A 394 11.68 -37.93 -53.73
N GLU A 395 11.19 -37.33 -54.81
CA GLU A 395 10.83 -35.90 -54.85
C GLU A 395 9.61 -35.61 -53.95
N VAL A 396 8.55 -36.42 -54.05
CA VAL A 396 7.38 -36.35 -53.16
C VAL A 396 7.73 -36.67 -51.70
N GLU A 397 8.64 -37.61 -51.47
CA GLU A 397 9.16 -37.93 -50.14
C GLU A 397 9.92 -36.75 -49.54
N LEU A 398 10.77 -36.05 -50.31
CA LEU A 398 11.44 -34.82 -49.89
C LEU A 398 10.44 -33.70 -49.60
N TYR A 399 9.40 -33.50 -50.43
CA TYR A 399 8.33 -32.53 -50.13
C TYR A 399 7.55 -32.90 -48.87
N MET A 400 7.28 -34.18 -48.62
CA MET A 400 6.61 -34.65 -47.40
C MET A 400 7.49 -34.44 -46.16
N GLN A 401 8.79 -34.76 -46.25
CA GLN A 401 9.77 -34.49 -45.18
C GLN A 401 9.91 -32.98 -44.91
N GLN A 402 9.86 -32.14 -45.94
CA GLN A 402 9.85 -30.69 -45.79
C GLN A 402 8.58 -30.21 -45.08
N ILE A 403 7.39 -30.67 -45.49
CA ILE A 403 6.12 -30.32 -44.83
C ILE A 403 6.10 -30.78 -43.37
N LEU A 404 6.59 -31.99 -43.07
CA LEU A 404 6.73 -32.49 -41.70
C LEU A 404 7.66 -31.58 -40.88
N LYS A 405 8.85 -31.26 -41.38
CA LYS A 405 9.80 -30.35 -40.71
C LYS A 405 9.23 -28.94 -40.51
N ASP A 406 8.43 -28.45 -41.46
CA ASP A 406 7.71 -27.18 -41.37
C ASP A 406 6.59 -27.19 -40.33
N VAL A 407 5.93 -28.33 -40.12
CA VAL A 407 4.93 -28.53 -39.05
C VAL A 407 5.61 -28.72 -37.70
N GLU A 408 6.65 -29.52 -37.62
CA GLU A 408 7.47 -29.77 -36.42
C GLU A 408 8.15 -28.51 -35.90
N SER A 409 8.60 -27.61 -36.77
CA SER A 409 9.16 -26.31 -36.37
C SER A 409 8.10 -25.28 -35.96
N LYS A 410 6.87 -25.37 -36.50
CA LYS A 410 5.73 -24.51 -36.10
C LYS A 410 5.04 -25.01 -34.81
N ALA A 411 5.06 -26.31 -34.52
CA ALA A 411 4.50 -26.91 -33.32
C ALA A 411 4.99 -26.28 -31.99
N PRO A 412 6.32 -26.10 -31.73
CA PRO A 412 6.80 -25.45 -30.52
C PRO A 412 6.45 -23.95 -30.48
N ILE A 413 6.38 -23.27 -31.63
CA ILE A 413 5.96 -21.85 -31.71
C ILE A 413 4.50 -21.71 -31.28
N ILE A 414 3.61 -22.56 -31.81
CA ILE A 414 2.20 -22.61 -31.41
C ILE A 414 2.05 -22.99 -29.92
N ALA A 415 2.88 -23.91 -29.43
CA ALA A 415 2.88 -24.30 -28.02
C ALA A 415 3.45 -23.21 -27.09
N ALA A 416 4.37 -22.36 -27.55
CA ALA A 416 4.83 -21.18 -26.82
C ALA A 416 3.72 -20.12 -26.78
N GLN A 417 3.20 -19.74 -27.96
CA GLN A 417 2.08 -18.80 -28.09
C GLN A 417 0.88 -19.18 -27.22
N ARG A 418 0.48 -20.47 -27.17
CA ARG A 418 -0.61 -20.94 -26.29
C ARG A 418 -0.33 -20.71 -24.81
N ARG A 419 0.91 -20.93 -24.34
CA ARG A 419 1.30 -20.67 -22.94
C ARG A 419 1.29 -19.18 -22.64
N ASP A 420 1.74 -18.34 -23.57
CA ASP A 420 1.76 -16.90 -23.38
C ASP A 420 0.36 -16.28 -23.47
N TYR A 421 -0.51 -16.78 -24.35
CA TYR A 421 -1.94 -16.45 -24.31
C TYR A 421 -2.61 -16.88 -23.00
N HIS A 422 -2.28 -18.06 -22.44
CA HIS A 422 -2.79 -18.45 -21.12
C HIS A 422 -2.29 -17.52 -20.01
N ARG A 423 -0.99 -17.17 -19.98
CA ARG A 423 -0.43 -16.17 -19.03
C ARG A 423 -1.10 -14.79 -19.15
N VAL A 424 -1.40 -14.34 -20.36
CA VAL A 424 -2.11 -13.07 -20.62
C VAL A 424 -3.58 -13.15 -20.17
N VAL A 425 -4.27 -14.27 -20.40
CA VAL A 425 -5.64 -14.49 -19.90
C VAL A 425 -5.66 -14.60 -18.37
N GLU A 426 -4.74 -15.34 -17.77
CA GLU A 426 -4.59 -15.47 -16.31
C GLU A 426 -4.39 -14.09 -15.67
N SER A 427 -3.40 -13.33 -16.13
CA SER A 427 -3.13 -11.97 -15.64
C SER A 427 -4.29 -11.00 -15.91
N HIS A 428 -4.96 -11.07 -17.06
CA HIS A 428 -6.18 -10.28 -17.30
C HIS A 428 -7.29 -10.65 -16.31
N THR A 429 -7.57 -11.92 -16.06
CA THR A 429 -8.60 -12.32 -15.08
C THR A 429 -8.20 -11.97 -13.64
N ALA A 430 -6.92 -11.94 -13.30
CA ALA A 430 -6.44 -11.45 -12.01
C ALA A 430 -6.64 -9.94 -11.87
N LEU A 431 -6.33 -9.16 -12.91
CA LEU A 431 -6.60 -7.72 -12.97
C LEU A 431 -8.10 -7.41 -12.95
N THR A 432 -8.93 -8.22 -13.61
CA THR A 432 -10.40 -8.09 -13.61
C THR A 432 -10.93 -8.29 -12.18
N ARG A 433 -10.61 -9.42 -11.53
CA ARG A 433 -11.01 -9.68 -10.12
C ARG A 433 -10.53 -8.59 -9.16
N ARG A 434 -9.34 -8.01 -9.40
CA ARG A 434 -8.84 -6.88 -8.60
C ARG A 434 -9.64 -5.59 -8.84
N LEU A 435 -10.04 -5.33 -10.08
CA LEU A 435 -10.93 -4.22 -10.41
C LEU A 435 -12.30 -4.42 -9.77
N ASP A 436 -12.86 -5.63 -9.84
CA ASP A 436 -14.16 -5.98 -9.23
C ASP A 436 -14.13 -5.77 -7.70
N SER A 437 -13.06 -6.21 -7.02
CA SER A 437 -12.83 -5.94 -5.58
C SER A 437 -12.79 -4.44 -5.29
N LEU A 438 -11.95 -3.68 -6.02
CA LEU A 438 -11.84 -2.23 -5.84
C LEU A 438 -13.15 -1.49 -6.14
N VAL A 439 -14.00 -2.01 -7.04
CA VAL A 439 -15.33 -1.48 -7.31
C VAL A 439 -16.30 -1.78 -6.18
N ALA A 440 -16.29 -2.99 -5.61
CA ALA A 440 -17.08 -3.36 -4.43
C ALA A 440 -16.69 -2.49 -3.20
N GLU A 441 -15.39 -2.41 -2.91
CA GLU A 441 -14.82 -1.53 -1.87
C GLU A 441 -15.25 -0.05 -2.10
N ASN A 442 -15.24 0.43 -3.35
CA ASN A 442 -15.72 1.78 -3.68
C ASN A 442 -17.23 1.96 -3.50
N LEU A 443 -18.04 0.91 -3.58
CA LEU A 443 -19.48 0.97 -3.31
C LEU A 443 -19.75 0.96 -1.80
N GLU A 444 -19.06 0.12 -1.04
CA GLU A 444 -19.12 0.11 0.44
C GLU A 444 -18.65 1.45 1.04
N ILE A 445 -17.54 2.01 0.53
CA ILE A 445 -17.05 3.34 0.93
C ILE A 445 -18.06 4.44 0.56
N LYS A 446 -18.80 4.33 -0.55
CA LYS A 446 -19.87 5.29 -0.90
C LYS A 446 -21.11 5.16 -0.03
N GLN A 447 -21.51 3.92 0.32
CA GLN A 447 -22.63 3.67 1.21
C GLN A 447 -22.33 4.18 2.63
N THR A 448 -21.15 3.84 3.18
CA THR A 448 -20.71 4.36 4.49
C THR A 448 -20.55 5.87 4.49
N LEU A 449 -20.01 6.49 3.42
CA LEU A 449 -20.04 7.96 3.28
C LEU A 449 -21.44 8.55 3.21
N HIS A 450 -22.43 7.84 2.65
CA HIS A 450 -23.81 8.31 2.61
C HIS A 450 -24.45 8.27 3.99
N SER A 451 -24.35 7.15 4.71
CA SER A 451 -24.87 7.03 6.09
C SER A 451 -24.16 7.96 7.05
N MET A 452 -22.83 8.11 6.98
CA MET A 452 -22.10 9.07 7.79
C MET A 452 -22.50 10.52 7.48
N ARG A 453 -22.84 10.86 6.23
CA ARG A 453 -23.41 12.18 5.89
C ARG A 453 -24.82 12.35 6.45
N GLN A 454 -25.68 11.34 6.38
CA GLN A 454 -27.01 11.39 6.98
C GLN A 454 -26.92 11.64 8.48
N HIS A 455 -26.09 10.87 9.21
CA HIS A 455 -25.85 11.09 10.64
C HIS A 455 -25.18 12.43 10.96
N THR A 456 -24.39 13.00 10.03
CA THR A 456 -23.85 14.36 10.19
C THR A 456 -24.95 15.40 10.02
N GLN A 457 -25.85 15.24 9.05
CA GLN A 457 -26.99 16.14 8.82
C GLN A 457 -28.01 16.06 9.96
N GLU A 458 -28.34 14.86 10.43
CA GLU A 458 -29.18 14.62 11.62
C GLU A 458 -28.58 15.33 12.85
N ALA A 459 -27.26 15.23 13.08
CA ALA A 459 -26.59 15.91 14.18
C ALA A 459 -26.47 17.44 13.99
N GLU A 460 -26.34 17.93 12.75
CA GLU A 460 -26.37 19.36 12.42
C GLU A 460 -27.78 19.97 12.66
N GLU A 461 -28.84 19.23 12.31
CA GLU A 461 -30.24 19.61 12.58
C GLU A 461 -30.54 19.58 14.10
N GLU A 462 -30.14 18.53 14.83
CA GLU A 462 -30.25 18.50 16.30
C GLU A 462 -29.47 19.66 16.96
N ALA A 463 -28.25 19.95 16.49
CA ALA A 463 -27.45 21.07 16.99
C ALA A 463 -28.09 22.43 16.71
N HIS A 464 -28.75 22.61 15.55
CA HIS A 464 -29.52 23.81 15.23
C HIS A 464 -30.70 23.99 16.19
N ILE A 465 -31.51 22.94 16.38
CA ILE A 465 -32.67 22.94 17.29
C ILE A 465 -32.22 23.24 18.73
N LEU A 466 -31.14 22.61 19.20
CA LEU A 466 -30.59 22.88 20.53
C LEU A 466 -30.02 24.30 20.67
N ALA A 467 -29.46 24.88 19.61
CA ALA A 467 -29.03 26.28 19.59
C ALA A 467 -30.22 27.26 19.64
N GLU A 468 -31.29 27.00 18.89
CA GLU A 468 -32.55 27.77 18.95
C GLU A 468 -33.16 27.69 20.35
N HIS A 469 -33.29 26.49 20.92
CA HIS A 469 -33.79 26.28 22.29
C HIS A 469 -32.95 27.02 23.35
N ASN A 470 -31.62 27.09 23.18
CA ASN A 470 -30.73 27.80 24.09
C ASN A 470 -30.83 29.33 23.93
N ASN A 471 -30.99 29.82 22.70
CA ASN A 471 -31.30 31.24 22.43
C ASN A 471 -32.64 31.65 23.06
N ASP A 472 -33.67 30.82 22.93
CA ASP A 472 -35.00 31.05 23.50
C ASP A 472 -34.99 31.01 25.04
N LEU A 473 -34.30 30.04 25.64
CA LEU A 473 -34.11 29.99 27.09
C LEU A 473 -33.28 31.19 27.58
N SER A 474 -32.27 31.61 26.83
CA SER A 474 -31.50 32.82 27.13
C SER A 474 -32.37 34.09 27.03
N ARG A 475 -33.29 34.16 26.07
CA ARG A 475 -34.25 35.27 25.92
C ARG A 475 -35.26 35.31 27.08
N GLN A 476 -35.74 34.16 27.54
CA GLN A 476 -36.54 34.04 28.77
C GLN A 476 -35.77 34.55 30.00
N VAL A 477 -34.57 34.01 30.24
CA VAL A 477 -33.73 34.37 31.39
C VAL A 477 -33.37 35.85 31.35
N GLN A 478 -33.05 36.42 30.19
CA GLN A 478 -32.79 37.86 30.04
C GLN A 478 -34.03 38.71 30.36
N ASN A 479 -35.22 38.35 29.91
CA ASN A 479 -36.44 39.10 30.22
C ASN A 479 -36.80 39.00 31.71
N LEU A 480 -36.73 37.80 32.30
CA LEU A 480 -36.95 37.59 33.73
C LEU A 480 -35.93 38.35 34.59
N LEU A 481 -34.65 38.36 34.21
CA LEU A 481 -33.61 39.15 34.88
C LEU A 481 -33.82 40.66 34.70
N LYS A 482 -34.16 41.12 33.49
CA LYS A 482 -34.48 42.54 33.21
C LYS A 482 -35.66 43.03 34.05
N ARG A 483 -36.61 42.14 34.37
CA ARG A 483 -37.74 42.41 35.26
C ARG A 483 -37.35 42.34 36.74
N SER A 484 -36.62 41.31 37.18
CA SER A 484 -36.22 41.12 38.59
C SER A 484 -35.14 42.09 39.07
N MET A 485 -34.28 42.58 38.16
CA MET A 485 -33.31 43.64 38.42
C MET A 485 -33.95 45.02 38.56
N GLY A 486 -35.27 45.14 38.34
CA GLY A 486 -36.07 46.32 38.70
C GLY A 486 -35.49 47.65 38.22
N VAL A 487 -35.39 47.85 36.90
CA VAL A 487 -34.90 49.11 36.31
C VAL A 487 -35.94 50.24 36.42
N GLU A 488 -36.41 50.50 37.64
CA GLU A 488 -37.01 51.77 38.06
C GLU A 488 -35.90 52.77 38.44
N PHE A 489 -34.92 52.94 37.55
CA PHE A 489 -33.82 53.88 37.74
C PHE A 489 -34.27 55.31 37.42
N GLY A 490 -35.12 55.85 38.30
CA GLY A 490 -35.63 57.22 38.26
C GLY A 490 -36.90 57.39 37.44
N ASN A 491 -37.98 57.80 38.11
CA ASN A 491 -39.14 58.39 37.44
C ASN A 491 -38.72 59.69 36.74
N ASP A 492 -39.00 59.81 35.44
CA ASP A 492 -39.78 60.96 34.94
C ASP A 492 -40.44 60.74 33.57
N GLY A 493 -41.76 60.58 33.59
CA GLY A 493 -42.70 61.24 32.66
C GLY A 493 -42.67 60.96 31.14
N SER A 494 -41.71 60.23 30.60
CA SER A 494 -41.60 59.96 29.16
C SER A 494 -41.92 58.51 28.81
N SER A 495 -42.72 58.30 27.77
CA SER A 495 -43.14 56.96 27.34
C SER A 495 -41.95 56.12 26.92
N CYS A 496 -41.55 55.18 27.78
CA CYS A 496 -40.67 54.06 27.43
C CYS A 496 -41.44 53.07 26.54
N GLN A 497 -41.87 53.55 25.36
CA GLN A 497 -42.30 52.70 24.26
C GLN A 497 -41.16 51.70 24.02
N ALA A 498 -41.41 50.44 24.33
CA ALA A 498 -40.43 49.40 24.09
C ALA A 498 -40.01 49.48 22.62
N VAL A 499 -38.69 49.44 22.37
CA VAL A 499 -38.18 49.24 21.01
C VAL A 499 -38.52 47.80 20.64
N ARG A 500 -39.77 47.63 20.20
CA ARG A 500 -40.19 46.53 19.33
C ARG A 500 -39.28 46.63 18.12
N VAL A 501 -38.29 45.76 18.06
CA VAL A 501 -37.58 45.51 16.81
C VAL A 501 -38.62 44.84 15.93
N GLU A 502 -39.22 45.61 15.01
CA GLU A 502 -40.18 45.11 14.03
C GLU A 502 -39.48 44.05 13.16
N SER A 503 -39.56 42.82 13.65
CA SER A 503 -38.97 41.65 13.05
C SER A 503 -40.05 41.09 12.14
N ASP A 504 -40.03 41.52 10.86
CA ASP A 504 -40.99 41.12 9.84
C ASP A 504 -41.03 39.59 9.57
N THR A 505 -40.12 38.83 10.20
CA THR A 505 -40.18 37.36 10.22
C THR A 505 -41.23 36.88 11.22
N PRO A 506 -42.21 36.05 10.80
CA PRO A 506 -43.23 35.54 11.74
C PRO A 506 -42.63 34.72 12.88
N SER A 507 -41.45 34.10 12.69
CA SER A 507 -40.70 33.42 13.75
C SER A 507 -40.21 34.38 14.86
N GLY A 508 -39.80 35.61 14.51
CA GLY A 508 -39.41 36.63 15.49
C GLY A 508 -40.58 37.05 16.38
N VAL A 509 -41.78 37.19 15.79
CA VAL A 509 -43.03 37.49 16.50
C VAL A 509 -43.49 36.29 17.34
N ILE A 510 -43.44 35.07 16.81
CA ILE A 510 -43.84 33.86 17.55
C ILE A 510 -42.93 33.64 18.76
N SER A 511 -41.61 33.71 18.60
CA SER A 511 -40.68 33.59 19.74
C SER A 511 -40.90 34.69 20.79
N GLU A 512 -41.11 35.95 20.38
CA GLU A 512 -41.30 37.04 21.34
C GLU A 512 -42.59 36.88 22.19
N TYR A 513 -43.74 36.58 21.54
CA TYR A 513 -45.03 36.53 22.22
C TYR A 513 -45.37 35.19 22.90
N LEU A 514 -44.76 34.09 22.44
CA LEU A 514 -45.10 32.73 22.89
C LEU A 514 -44.07 32.12 23.85
N VAL A 515 -42.79 32.51 23.73
CA VAL A 515 -41.70 31.97 24.56
C VAL A 515 -41.40 32.86 25.77
N THR A 516 -41.60 34.18 25.67
CA THR A 516 -41.34 35.11 26.78
C THR A 516 -42.59 35.41 27.61
N PHE A 517 -42.41 35.62 28.92
CA PHE A 517 -43.49 35.79 29.91
C PHE A 517 -43.02 36.66 31.08
N ASP A 518 -43.90 37.48 31.64
CA ASP A 518 -43.57 38.41 32.73
C ASP A 518 -43.88 37.84 34.13
N THR A 519 -44.68 36.79 34.25
CA THR A 519 -45.11 36.19 35.54
C THR A 519 -45.46 34.70 35.38
N ILE A 520 -45.35 33.92 36.47
CA ILE A 520 -45.65 32.47 36.48
C ILE A 520 -47.09 32.18 36.04
N GLU A 521 -48.06 33.04 36.40
CA GLU A 521 -49.45 32.92 35.96
C GLU A 521 -49.60 33.08 34.44
N GLU A 522 -48.84 33.98 33.81
CA GLU A 522 -48.80 34.08 32.35
C GLU A 522 -48.15 32.86 31.71
N LEU A 523 -47.08 32.32 32.30
CA LEU A 523 -46.46 31.08 31.84
C LEU A 523 -47.44 29.90 31.92
N GLN A 524 -48.26 29.83 32.96
CA GLN A 524 -49.31 28.81 33.08
C GLN A 524 -50.42 28.99 32.04
N GLN A 525 -50.84 30.23 31.78
CA GLN A 525 -51.82 30.53 30.72
C GLN A 525 -51.27 30.20 29.32
N ARG A 526 -50.06 30.66 28.98
CA ARG A 526 -49.37 30.33 27.72
C ARG A 526 -49.12 28.83 27.57
N ASN A 527 -48.72 28.12 28.62
CA ASN A 527 -48.62 26.64 28.57
C ASN A 527 -49.98 25.97 28.37
N ALA A 528 -51.05 26.47 28.98
CA ALA A 528 -52.40 25.96 28.73
C ALA A 528 -52.90 26.25 27.30
N GLU A 529 -52.34 27.25 26.61
CA GLU A 529 -52.59 27.56 25.20
C GLU A 529 -51.73 26.71 24.26
N LEU A 530 -50.43 26.61 24.53
CA LEU A 530 -49.51 25.68 23.85
C LEU A 530 -50.04 24.25 23.92
N LEU A 531 -50.47 23.77 25.09
CA LEU A 531 -51.06 22.43 25.23
C LEU A 531 -52.40 22.28 24.48
N ARG A 532 -53.16 23.36 24.26
CA ARG A 532 -54.34 23.34 23.37
C ARG A 532 -53.94 23.26 21.90
N VAL A 533 -52.94 24.04 21.48
CA VAL A 533 -52.41 24.05 20.10
C VAL A 533 -51.73 22.72 19.77
N VAL A 534 -50.85 22.20 20.63
CA VAL A 534 -50.20 20.89 20.47
C VAL A 534 -51.25 19.77 20.41
N ARG A 535 -52.23 19.71 21.33
CA ARG A 535 -53.31 18.71 21.26
C ARG A 535 -54.20 18.86 20.02
N LYS A 536 -54.22 20.02 19.37
CA LYS A 536 -54.89 20.20 18.08
C LYS A 536 -53.98 19.71 16.95
N LEU A 537 -52.73 20.18 16.87
CA LEU A 537 -51.75 19.78 15.86
C LEU A 537 -51.49 18.27 15.87
N SER A 538 -51.41 17.62 17.04
CA SER A 538 -51.29 16.16 17.11
C SER A 538 -52.52 15.43 16.56
N ARG A 539 -53.74 15.96 16.73
CA ARG A 539 -54.96 15.40 16.12
C ARG A 539 -55.02 15.67 14.63
N ASP A 540 -54.65 16.86 14.20
CA ASP A 540 -54.62 17.26 12.79
C ASP A 540 -53.53 16.41 12.06
N GLN A 541 -52.38 16.15 12.70
CA GLN A 541 -51.31 15.27 12.20
C GLN A 541 -51.69 13.78 12.24
N GLU A 542 -52.38 13.33 13.29
CA GLU A 542 -52.92 11.97 13.36
C GLU A 542 -53.97 11.73 12.26
N GLN A 543 -54.83 12.72 11.98
CA GLN A 543 -55.78 12.67 10.85
C GLN A 543 -55.07 12.69 9.49
N MET A 544 -54.02 13.49 9.32
CA MET A 544 -53.21 13.48 8.08
C MET A 544 -52.47 12.14 7.89
N SER A 545 -51.96 11.54 8.97
CA SER A 545 -51.35 10.20 8.96
C SER A 545 -52.38 9.12 8.63
N GLN A 546 -53.58 9.17 9.22
CA GLN A 546 -54.69 8.28 8.88
C GLN A 546 -55.18 8.46 7.44
N GLN A 547 -55.18 9.68 6.89
CA GLN A 547 -55.46 9.93 5.47
C GLN A 547 -54.36 9.34 4.57
N GLN A 548 -53.08 9.50 4.91
CA GLN A 548 -51.99 8.85 4.16
C GLN A 548 -52.09 7.32 4.21
N ALA A 549 -52.45 6.75 5.37
CA ALA A 549 -52.68 5.30 5.52
C ALA A 549 -53.90 4.79 4.73
N MET A 550 -54.97 5.58 4.60
CA MET A 550 -56.09 5.25 3.70
C MET A 550 -55.69 5.37 2.23
N ILE A 551 -54.83 6.33 1.87
CA ILE A 551 -54.33 6.49 0.50
C ILE A 551 -53.42 5.31 0.10
N THR A 552 -52.56 4.80 0.98
CA THR A 552 -51.78 3.58 0.69
C THR A 552 -52.67 2.33 0.66
N GLN A 553 -53.61 2.16 1.60
CA GLN A 553 -54.56 1.04 1.58
C GLN A 553 -55.57 1.08 0.40
N HIS A 554 -55.67 2.18 -0.34
CA HIS A 554 -56.38 2.24 -1.62
C HIS A 554 -55.45 2.17 -2.85
N GLY A 555 -54.13 2.18 -2.67
CA GLY A 555 -53.14 1.93 -3.72
C GLY A 555 -52.73 0.46 -3.87
N GLU A 556 -52.87 -0.35 -2.82
CA GLU A 556 -52.39 -1.74 -2.78
C GLU A 556 -53.44 -2.79 -3.22
N GLY A 557 -54.60 -2.36 -3.73
CA GLY A 557 -55.74 -3.25 -4.03
C GLY A 557 -55.67 -4.05 -5.34
N GLU A 558 -54.78 -3.69 -6.28
CA GLU A 558 -54.74 -4.28 -7.63
C GLU A 558 -53.30 -4.54 -8.13
N HIS A 559 -52.65 -5.63 -7.68
CA HIS A 559 -51.84 -6.54 -8.53
C HIS A 559 -51.10 -7.64 -7.72
N GLU A 560 -51.79 -8.73 -7.36
CA GLU A 560 -51.13 -10.03 -7.14
C GLU A 560 -51.32 -10.92 -8.38
N GLY A 561 -50.23 -11.33 -9.04
CA GLY A 561 -50.33 -12.23 -10.19
C GLY A 561 -49.03 -12.51 -10.96
N MET A 562 -48.54 -13.76 -10.87
CA MET A 562 -47.67 -14.46 -11.83
C MET A 562 -46.42 -13.74 -12.41
N GLY A 563 -45.29 -13.89 -11.72
CA GLY A 563 -44.21 -14.84 -12.08
C GLY A 563 -43.52 -14.83 -13.47
N ILE A 564 -42.20 -15.13 -13.41
CA ILE A 564 -41.34 -15.77 -14.43
C ILE A 564 -40.68 -14.87 -15.51
N ASP A 565 -39.36 -14.70 -15.32
CA ASP A 565 -38.22 -14.71 -16.26
C ASP A 565 -38.14 -13.82 -17.54
N THR A 566 -36.95 -13.19 -17.65
CA THR A 566 -36.24 -12.70 -18.86
C THR A 566 -36.80 -11.49 -19.65
N PRO A 567 -36.00 -10.42 -19.84
CA PRO A 567 -36.33 -9.31 -20.73
C PRO A 567 -35.63 -9.41 -22.10
N THR A 568 -36.37 -9.55 -23.21
CA THR A 568 -35.84 -9.27 -24.56
C THR A 568 -36.92 -8.83 -25.57
N SER A 569 -36.85 -7.55 -25.95
CA SER A 569 -37.18 -6.99 -27.29
C SER A 569 -38.58 -7.20 -27.91
N SER A 570 -39.35 -6.10 -28.01
CA SER A 570 -39.91 -5.50 -29.26
C SER A 570 -41.41 -5.15 -29.29
N ARG A 571 -41.71 -3.93 -29.81
CA ARG A 571 -42.84 -3.57 -30.72
C ARG A 571 -44.28 -3.60 -30.10
N ALA A 572 -45.10 -2.53 -30.08
CA ALA A 572 -45.09 -1.25 -30.82
C ALA A 572 -46.07 -0.17 -30.25
N LEU A 573 -46.05 1.02 -30.89
CA LEU A 573 -47.11 2.06 -30.99
C LEU A 573 -47.66 2.75 -29.72
N VAL A 574 -47.41 4.07 -29.60
CA VAL A 574 -48.39 5.19 -29.48
C VAL A 574 -47.62 6.53 -29.57
N PRO A 575 -48.18 7.66 -30.07
CA PRO A 575 -47.35 8.63 -30.82
C PRO A 575 -47.02 9.97 -30.14
N ALA A 576 -45.81 10.45 -30.45
CA ALA A 576 -45.43 11.84 -30.76
C ALA A 576 -46.07 13.02 -30.00
N GLN A 577 -45.55 13.35 -28.80
CA GLN A 577 -45.65 14.72 -28.25
C GLN A 577 -44.43 15.10 -27.38
N GLY A 578 -43.25 15.26 -28.01
CA GLY A 578 -41.96 15.37 -27.30
C GLY A 578 -41.02 16.55 -27.64
N HIS A 579 -41.37 17.42 -28.59
CA HIS A 579 -40.40 18.40 -29.14
C HIS A 579 -40.29 19.75 -28.39
N SER A 580 -41.03 19.96 -27.29
CA SER A 580 -40.97 21.21 -26.52
C SER A 580 -40.00 21.14 -25.32
N GLY A 581 -39.94 20.00 -24.62
CA GLY A 581 -39.15 19.86 -23.38
C GLY A 581 -37.64 20.03 -23.57
N ASN A 582 -37.06 19.42 -24.61
CA ASN A 582 -35.62 19.52 -24.86
C ASN A 582 -35.18 20.93 -25.26
N ALA A 583 -36.04 21.72 -25.93
CA ALA A 583 -35.73 23.11 -26.27
C ALA A 583 -35.61 23.97 -25.00
N ASN A 584 -36.56 23.85 -24.08
CA ASN A 584 -36.52 24.58 -22.80
C ASN A 584 -35.33 24.12 -21.93
N ASN A 585 -35.02 22.82 -21.89
CA ASN A 585 -33.89 22.30 -21.13
C ASN A 585 -32.53 22.73 -21.72
N GLN A 586 -32.39 22.80 -23.05
CA GLN A 586 -31.20 23.36 -23.69
C GLN A 586 -31.09 24.88 -23.48
N ALA A 587 -32.19 25.63 -23.57
CA ALA A 587 -32.21 27.06 -23.30
C ALA A 587 -31.86 27.37 -21.84
N ALA A 588 -32.37 26.61 -20.88
CA ALA A 588 -32.01 26.73 -19.46
C ALA A 588 -30.54 26.39 -19.21
N LEU A 589 -30.00 25.34 -19.86
CA LEU A 589 -28.58 25.00 -19.78
C LEU A 589 -27.69 26.09 -20.38
N GLN A 590 -28.07 26.67 -21.53
CA GLN A 590 -27.36 27.79 -22.16
C GLN A 590 -27.42 29.05 -21.29
N ALA A 591 -28.59 29.38 -20.71
CA ALA A 591 -28.74 30.49 -19.78
C ALA A 591 -27.86 30.32 -18.52
N ALA A 592 -27.83 29.13 -17.93
CA ALA A 592 -26.97 28.83 -16.79
C ALA A 592 -25.46 28.87 -17.14
N LEU A 593 -25.08 28.46 -18.35
CA LEU A 593 -23.70 28.59 -18.84
C LEU A 593 -23.31 30.05 -19.12
N GLU A 594 -24.22 30.86 -19.66
CA GLU A 594 -24.05 32.30 -19.80
C GLU A 594 -23.98 33.02 -18.44
N GLU A 595 -24.80 32.61 -17.46
CA GLU A 595 -24.79 33.16 -16.11
C GLU A 595 -23.48 32.80 -15.38
N LEU A 596 -23.00 31.56 -15.51
CA LEU A 596 -21.66 31.16 -15.04
C LEU A 596 -20.54 31.93 -15.79
N GLY A 597 -20.75 32.28 -17.06
CA GLY A 597 -19.87 33.17 -17.81
C GLY A 597 -19.83 34.57 -17.21
N LYS A 598 -21.00 35.22 -17.07
CA LYS A 598 -21.18 36.56 -16.48
C LYS A 598 -20.67 36.61 -15.04
N MET A 599 -20.85 35.56 -14.25
CA MET A 599 -20.33 35.44 -12.88
C MET A 599 -18.82 35.21 -12.83
N ARG A 600 -18.21 34.52 -13.82
CA ARG A 600 -16.75 34.45 -13.97
C ARG A 600 -16.16 35.80 -14.37
N GLU A 601 -16.75 36.48 -15.34
CA GLU A 601 -16.33 37.84 -15.72
C GLU A 601 -16.53 38.84 -14.56
N ALA A 602 -17.63 38.75 -13.81
CA ALA A 602 -17.85 39.59 -12.64
C ALA A 602 -16.80 39.34 -11.56
N ARG A 603 -16.47 38.05 -11.29
CA ARG A 603 -15.36 37.69 -10.39
C ARG A 603 -14.03 38.23 -10.88
N GLN A 604 -13.71 38.07 -12.17
CA GLN A 604 -12.48 38.60 -12.76
C GLN A 604 -12.42 40.14 -12.65
N ARG A 605 -13.53 40.86 -12.93
CA ARG A 605 -13.61 42.32 -12.73
C ARG A 605 -13.44 42.71 -11.25
N THR A 606 -13.96 41.93 -10.29
CA THR A 606 -13.70 42.17 -8.87
C THR A 606 -12.28 41.83 -8.45
N GLU A 607 -11.64 40.84 -9.07
CA GLU A 607 -10.24 40.45 -8.84
C GLU A 607 -9.28 41.50 -9.43
N GLU A 608 -9.57 42.03 -10.62
CA GLU A 608 -8.90 43.18 -11.23
C GLU A 608 -9.09 44.45 -10.37
N MET A 609 -10.31 44.73 -9.88
CA MET A 609 -10.53 45.84 -8.92
C MET A 609 -9.82 45.62 -7.59
N VAL A 610 -9.75 44.39 -7.06
CA VAL A 610 -8.98 44.08 -5.83
C VAL A 610 -7.48 44.15 -6.08
N SER A 611 -7.00 43.82 -7.28
CA SER A 611 -5.61 44.03 -7.71
C SER A 611 -5.27 45.52 -7.77
N VAL A 612 -6.13 46.35 -8.38
CA VAL A 612 -5.99 47.82 -8.38
C VAL A 612 -6.11 48.40 -6.97
N LEU A 613 -7.04 47.92 -6.13
CA LEU A 613 -7.19 48.38 -4.74
C LEU A 613 -6.04 47.92 -3.84
N THR A 614 -5.40 46.78 -4.10
CA THR A 614 -4.20 46.35 -3.36
C THR A 614 -2.96 47.08 -3.84
N GLN A 615 -2.80 47.35 -5.14
CA GLN A 615 -1.76 48.27 -5.64
C GLN A 615 -1.95 49.69 -5.09
N GLN A 616 -3.18 50.20 -5.04
CA GLN A 616 -3.48 51.49 -4.42
C GLN A 616 -3.21 51.46 -2.91
N ARG A 617 -3.66 50.43 -2.19
CA ARG A 617 -3.36 50.23 -0.76
C ARG A 617 -1.86 50.20 -0.50
N ASP A 618 -1.08 49.54 -1.35
CA ASP A 618 0.35 49.36 -1.14
C ASP A 618 1.15 50.60 -1.59
N MET A 619 0.64 51.36 -2.55
CA MET A 619 1.16 52.69 -2.92
C MET A 619 0.82 53.75 -1.84
N TYR A 620 -0.41 53.77 -1.32
CA TYR A 620 -0.79 54.61 -0.17
C TYR A 620 -0.09 54.20 1.13
N ARG A 621 0.18 52.90 1.33
CA ARG A 621 1.06 52.41 2.40
C ARG A 621 2.48 52.95 2.20
N SER A 622 3.05 52.83 1.00
CA SER A 622 4.38 53.36 0.69
C SER A 622 4.49 54.88 0.88
N MET A 623 3.42 55.65 0.65
CA MET A 623 3.39 57.09 0.96
C MET A 623 3.21 57.37 2.45
N ALA A 624 2.34 56.62 3.15
CA ALA A 624 2.14 56.77 4.59
C ALA A 624 3.38 56.39 5.41
N GLU A 625 4.03 55.27 5.07
CA GLU A 625 5.29 54.80 5.66
C GLU A 625 6.46 55.76 5.37
N GLY A 626 6.32 56.66 4.38
CA GLY A 626 7.28 57.74 4.10
C GLY A 626 7.14 58.96 5.01
N ASP A 627 5.91 59.36 5.39
CA ASP A 627 5.65 60.61 6.13
C ASP A 627 5.41 60.44 7.64
N THR A 628 5.12 59.24 8.15
CA THR A 628 4.83 59.04 9.59
C THR A 628 6.05 58.66 10.44
N SER A 629 7.12 59.47 10.39
CA SER A 629 8.29 59.31 11.27
C SER A 629 8.28 60.19 12.54
N VAL A 630 7.20 60.97 12.77
CA VAL A 630 7.04 61.84 13.95
C VAL A 630 5.63 61.69 14.53
N TYR A 631 5.53 61.52 15.86
CA TYR A 631 4.34 61.06 16.62
C TYR A 631 3.92 59.61 16.31
N ARG A 632 3.89 58.65 17.26
CA ARG A 632 3.67 58.77 18.72
C ARG A 632 4.64 57.94 19.56
N VAL A 633 4.77 58.34 20.82
CA VAL A 633 5.46 57.61 21.90
C VAL A 633 4.60 56.46 22.43
N SER A 634 5.22 55.30 22.64
CA SER A 634 4.62 54.13 23.30
C SER A 634 4.41 54.34 24.80
N SER A 635 3.34 53.76 25.37
CA SER A 635 3.29 53.50 26.82
C SER A 635 2.38 52.29 27.13
N PRO A 636 2.92 51.19 27.71
CA PRO A 636 2.12 50.08 28.20
C PRO A 636 1.60 50.37 29.62
N ALA A 637 0.28 50.32 29.82
CA ALA A 637 -0.32 50.57 31.12
C ALA A 637 -0.42 49.28 31.95
N ALA A 638 0.20 49.26 33.13
CA ALA A 638 0.05 48.19 34.12
C ALA A 638 -0.06 48.75 35.54
N ARG A 639 -1.06 48.26 36.28
CA ARG A 639 -1.29 48.39 37.73
C ARG A 639 -1.75 49.77 38.27
N SER A 640 -2.95 49.73 38.88
CA SER A 640 -3.39 50.46 40.09
C SER A 640 -2.25 50.69 41.11
N PRO A 641 -2.21 51.79 41.92
CA PRO A 641 -3.38 52.31 42.64
C PRO A 641 -3.46 53.83 42.97
N GLY A 642 -4.63 54.23 43.50
CA GLY A 642 -4.69 55.09 44.71
C GLY A 642 -5.07 56.57 44.56
N ALA A 643 -6.33 56.89 44.91
CA ALA A 643 -6.84 58.11 45.57
C ALA A 643 -6.33 59.53 45.20
N GLY A 644 -7.26 60.49 45.01
CA GLY A 644 -7.00 61.88 45.43
C GLY A 644 -7.69 63.06 44.72
N LEU A 645 -8.85 63.47 45.27
CA LEU A 645 -9.26 64.88 45.47
C LEU A 645 -9.76 65.76 44.28
N PHE A 646 -10.45 66.85 44.65
CA PHE A 646 -11.24 67.81 43.84
C PHE A 646 -10.55 69.19 43.73
N GLY A 647 -11.01 70.02 42.77
CA GLY A 647 -10.79 71.49 42.74
C GLY A 647 -9.63 71.92 41.83
N ALA A 648 -9.74 72.69 40.73
CA ALA A 648 -10.68 73.71 40.21
C ALA A 648 -10.26 75.18 40.44
N GLN A 649 -10.59 76.01 39.43
CA GLN A 649 -10.52 77.48 39.33
C GLN A 649 -9.21 78.15 38.84
N THR A 650 -9.38 78.89 37.74
CA THR A 650 -8.56 80.02 37.24
C THR A 650 -9.04 81.33 37.95
N PRO A 651 -8.37 82.51 37.84
CA PRO A 651 -8.52 83.37 36.63
C PRO A 651 -7.41 84.42 36.29
N ALA A 652 -7.36 84.76 35.00
CA ALA A 652 -7.26 86.09 34.37
C ALA A 652 -6.22 87.21 34.74
N ALA A 653 -5.51 87.65 33.68
CA ALA A 653 -5.31 89.04 33.19
C ALA A 653 -4.32 90.03 33.86
N GLY A 654 -3.58 90.76 33.01
CA GLY A 654 -2.66 91.88 33.30
C GLY A 654 -1.87 92.29 32.04
N SER A 655 -1.36 93.52 31.92
CA SER A 655 -0.91 94.09 30.62
C SER A 655 0.44 94.83 30.60
N SER A 656 0.88 95.15 29.37
CA SER A 656 1.71 96.30 28.92
C SER A 656 3.25 96.36 29.14
N SER A 657 3.95 96.11 28.01
CA SER A 657 4.94 96.99 27.32
C SER A 657 6.41 97.17 27.79
N SER A 658 7.32 96.92 26.82
CA SER A 658 8.55 97.68 26.48
C SER A 658 9.85 97.52 27.29
N ALA A 659 10.67 96.50 26.93
CA ALA A 659 12.11 96.44 27.23
C ALA A 659 12.92 95.49 26.31
N SER A 660 12.64 95.46 25.00
CA SER A 660 13.03 94.35 24.09
C SER A 660 14.22 94.64 23.17
N ASN A 661 15.45 94.80 23.71
CA ASN A 661 16.67 94.85 22.88
C ASN A 661 17.96 94.31 23.53
N GLU A 662 18.03 94.15 24.85
CA GLU A 662 19.20 93.53 25.52
C GLU A 662 19.00 92.03 25.81
N THR A 663 17.75 91.57 25.95
CA THR A 663 17.44 90.14 26.16
C THR A 663 17.88 89.29 24.96
N ALA A 664 17.66 89.77 23.74
CA ALA A 664 17.88 89.01 22.51
C ALA A 664 19.33 88.50 22.35
N ALA A 665 20.33 89.22 22.86
CA ALA A 665 21.73 88.77 22.83
C ALA A 665 21.97 87.62 23.83
N ALA A 666 21.43 87.73 25.04
CA ALA A 666 21.52 86.69 26.07
C ALA A 666 20.70 85.44 25.68
N GLU A 667 19.50 85.63 25.14
CA GLU A 667 18.63 84.58 24.60
C GLU A 667 19.33 83.82 23.47
N ASN A 668 19.97 84.50 22.52
CA ASN A 668 20.74 83.84 21.46
C ASN A 668 21.93 83.02 21.98
N LEU A 669 22.68 83.51 22.98
CA LEU A 669 23.74 82.72 23.63
C LEU A 669 23.17 81.52 24.39
N TRP A 670 22.06 81.69 25.12
CA TRP A 670 21.39 80.63 25.87
C TRP A 670 20.81 79.55 24.94
N HIS A 671 20.14 79.93 23.86
CA HIS A 671 19.70 79.01 22.81
C HIS A 671 20.87 78.30 22.14
N THR A 672 21.98 78.98 21.86
CA THR A 672 23.19 78.34 21.29
C THR A 672 23.82 77.34 22.27
N ALA A 673 23.80 77.62 23.57
CA ALA A 673 24.24 76.70 24.60
C ALA A 673 23.31 75.49 24.74
N ALA A 674 21.99 75.72 24.79
CA ALA A 674 20.97 74.68 24.86
C ALA A 674 20.97 73.77 23.62
N VAL A 675 21.14 74.32 22.41
CA VAL A 675 21.30 73.54 21.18
C VAL A 675 22.56 72.66 21.25
N ARG A 676 23.69 73.18 21.76
CA ARG A 676 24.91 72.38 21.95
C ARG A 676 24.73 71.28 23.01
N GLU A 677 23.98 71.56 24.08
CA GLU A 677 23.64 70.57 25.11
C GLU A 677 22.72 69.47 24.57
N LEU A 678 21.73 69.84 23.76
CA LEU A 678 20.83 68.90 23.07
C LEU A 678 21.58 68.06 22.03
N GLN A 679 22.52 68.64 21.28
CA GLN A 679 23.42 67.91 20.38
C GLN A 679 24.30 66.92 21.14
N SER A 680 24.85 67.32 22.30
CA SER A 680 25.61 66.42 23.17
C SER A 680 24.75 65.25 23.66
N LYS A 681 23.55 65.54 24.20
CA LYS A 681 22.57 64.53 24.64
C LYS A 681 22.12 63.61 23.50
N LEU A 682 21.92 64.13 22.29
CA LEU A 682 21.61 63.33 21.11
C LEU A 682 22.76 62.37 20.78
N SER A 683 24.01 62.85 20.76
CA SER A 683 25.17 62.01 20.49
C SER A 683 25.37 60.91 21.56
N GLN A 684 25.07 61.23 22.83
CA GLN A 684 25.08 60.24 23.92
C GLN A 684 23.99 59.17 23.73
N VAL A 685 22.77 59.57 23.34
CA VAL A 685 21.68 58.64 23.04
C VAL A 685 21.98 57.79 21.79
N GLU A 686 22.67 58.33 20.79
CA GLU A 686 23.15 57.56 19.63
C GLU A 686 24.21 56.52 20.01
N ASP A 687 25.16 56.87 20.88
CA ASP A 687 26.17 55.92 21.38
C ASP A 687 25.58 54.86 22.30
N ASP A 688 24.63 55.20 23.17
CA ASP A 688 23.91 54.21 23.97
C ASP A 688 23.01 53.32 23.09
N ARG A 689 22.43 53.86 22.01
CA ARG A 689 21.74 53.05 20.98
C ARG A 689 22.71 52.09 20.27
N ARG A 690 23.92 52.53 19.90
CA ARG A 690 24.99 51.66 19.34
C ARG A 690 25.37 50.55 20.32
N ARG A 691 25.61 50.87 21.59
CA ARG A 691 25.93 49.91 22.66
C ARG A 691 24.82 48.89 22.89
N ILE A 692 23.55 49.30 22.79
CA ILE A 692 22.40 48.37 22.87
C ILE A 692 22.36 47.45 21.65
N GLN A 693 22.62 47.96 20.44
CA GLN A 693 22.71 47.13 19.23
C GLN A 693 23.86 46.11 19.30
N GLU A 694 25.06 46.51 19.72
CA GLU A 694 26.19 45.57 19.95
C GLU A 694 25.89 44.50 21.01
N ARG A 695 25.07 44.81 22.01
CA ARG A 695 24.63 43.83 23.00
C ARG A 695 23.61 42.86 22.41
N LEU A 696 22.67 43.36 21.59
CA LEU A 696 21.69 42.52 20.89
C LEU A 696 22.37 41.53 19.94
N THR A 697 23.31 41.97 19.10
CA THR A 697 24.01 41.06 18.18
C THR A 697 24.80 39.98 18.92
N ARG A 698 25.44 40.31 20.06
CA ARG A 698 26.12 39.32 20.91
C ARG A 698 25.16 38.34 21.59
N PHE A 699 23.93 38.77 21.92
CA PHE A 699 22.89 37.85 22.40
C PHE A 699 22.37 36.94 21.27
N GLU A 700 22.14 37.46 20.07
CA GLU A 700 21.78 36.63 18.91
C GLU A 700 22.87 35.61 18.55
N GLU A 701 24.15 35.99 18.65
CA GLU A 701 25.30 35.07 18.48
C GLU A 701 25.31 33.98 19.55
N ALA A 702 25.07 34.33 20.81
CA ALA A 702 24.95 33.36 21.91
C ALA A 702 23.74 32.42 21.74
N GLU A 703 22.60 32.92 21.27
CA GLU A 703 21.42 32.11 20.95
C GLU A 703 21.68 31.18 19.76
N LYS A 704 22.39 31.63 18.71
CA LYS A 704 22.80 30.77 17.58
C LYS A 704 23.69 29.62 18.08
N LEU A 705 24.71 29.91 18.88
CA LEU A 705 25.61 28.90 19.47
C LEU A 705 24.89 27.94 20.43
N LEU A 706 23.91 28.43 21.19
CA LEU A 706 23.07 27.60 22.07
C LEU A 706 22.16 26.67 21.25
N ASN A 707 21.53 27.17 20.19
CA ASN A 707 20.70 26.35 19.30
C ASN A 707 21.54 25.29 18.56
N GLU A 708 22.74 25.64 18.10
CA GLU A 708 23.69 24.68 17.54
C GLU A 708 24.09 23.57 18.53
N SER A 709 24.28 23.90 19.82
CA SER A 709 24.62 22.89 20.84
C SER A 709 23.42 22.00 21.16
N LEU A 710 22.21 22.56 21.24
CA LEU A 710 20.98 21.80 21.36
C LEU A 710 20.75 20.85 20.16
N ASP A 711 21.05 21.29 18.94
CA ASP A 711 20.91 20.46 17.74
C ASP A 711 22.00 19.38 17.62
N LYS A 712 23.19 19.59 18.17
CA LYS A 712 24.22 18.55 18.35
C LYS A 712 23.73 17.48 19.34
N VAL A 713 23.29 17.89 20.53
CA VAL A 713 22.73 17.00 21.56
C VAL A 713 21.47 16.26 21.08
N ARG A 714 20.61 16.91 20.28
CA ARG A 714 19.45 16.25 19.63
C ARG A 714 19.90 15.15 18.66
N LYS A 715 20.91 15.41 17.82
CA LYS A 715 21.46 14.43 16.87
C LYS A 715 22.09 13.24 17.61
N GLU A 716 22.89 13.50 18.62
CA GLU A 716 23.49 12.47 19.51
C GLU A 716 22.39 11.63 20.20
N ALA A 717 21.36 12.27 20.74
CA ALA A 717 20.22 11.58 21.34
C ALA A 717 19.40 10.75 20.33
N THR A 718 19.30 11.17 19.06
CA THR A 718 18.69 10.33 18.01
C THR A 718 19.58 9.17 17.58
N ALA A 719 20.90 9.34 17.52
CA ALA A 719 21.85 8.27 17.21
C ALA A 719 21.82 7.19 18.31
N ALA A 720 21.96 7.58 19.58
CA ALA A 720 21.92 6.67 20.71
C ALA A 720 20.57 5.92 20.82
N ARG A 721 19.44 6.54 20.44
CA ARG A 721 18.14 5.86 20.34
C ARG A 721 18.09 4.83 19.22
N LEU A 722 18.71 5.12 18.08
CA LEU A 722 18.77 4.21 16.93
C LEU A 722 19.69 3.01 17.21
N GLU A 723 20.86 3.24 17.82
CA GLU A 723 21.74 2.18 18.33
C GLU A 723 21.06 1.31 19.38
N ALA A 724 20.33 1.92 20.34
CA ALA A 724 19.56 1.17 21.34
C ALA A 724 18.42 0.35 20.71
N ALA A 725 17.74 0.87 19.68
CA ALA A 725 16.71 0.14 18.94
C ALA A 725 17.30 -1.04 18.14
N GLN A 726 18.47 -0.85 17.51
CA GLN A 726 19.21 -1.91 16.82
C GLN A 726 19.66 -3.01 17.80
N GLY A 727 20.33 -2.65 18.90
CA GLY A 727 20.73 -3.62 19.93
C GLY A 727 19.54 -4.35 20.56
N ALA A 728 18.38 -3.69 20.70
CA ALA A 728 17.15 -4.33 21.16
C ALA A 728 16.56 -5.32 20.13
N SER A 729 16.63 -5.01 18.83
CA SER A 729 16.16 -5.90 17.77
C SER A 729 17.09 -7.11 17.58
N GLU A 730 18.41 -6.92 17.64
CA GLU A 730 19.40 -7.99 17.66
C GLU A 730 19.21 -8.90 18.88
N ALA A 731 19.03 -8.34 20.07
CA ALA A 731 18.75 -9.13 21.27
C ALA A 731 17.42 -9.89 21.18
N ARG A 732 16.40 -9.36 20.51
CA ARG A 732 15.15 -10.11 20.20
C ARG A 732 15.43 -11.27 19.25
N PHE A 733 16.14 -11.02 18.14
CA PHE A 733 16.50 -12.05 17.17
C PHE A 733 17.32 -13.20 17.79
N GLN A 734 18.32 -12.91 18.63
CA GLN A 734 19.11 -13.96 19.28
C GLN A 734 18.30 -14.74 20.34
N ARG A 735 17.33 -14.11 21.03
CA ARG A 735 16.39 -14.84 21.92
C ARG A 735 15.47 -15.76 21.12
N GLU A 736 14.81 -15.25 20.08
CA GLU A 736 13.93 -16.06 19.24
C GLU A 736 14.71 -17.22 18.58
N ARG A 737 15.97 -16.99 18.18
CA ARG A 737 16.87 -18.05 17.71
C ARG A 737 17.19 -19.08 18.80
N ALA A 738 17.40 -18.65 20.04
CA ALA A 738 17.61 -19.57 21.17
C ALA A 738 16.35 -20.40 21.47
N GLU A 739 15.17 -19.77 21.53
CA GLU A 739 13.86 -20.44 21.72
C GLU A 739 13.56 -21.44 20.59
N ARG A 740 13.85 -21.08 19.34
CA ARG A 740 13.77 -22.00 18.18
C ARG A 740 14.77 -23.17 18.31
N LEU A 741 15.97 -22.94 18.84
CA LEU A 741 16.94 -24.02 19.08
C LEU A 741 16.48 -24.93 20.24
N GLU A 742 16.02 -24.37 21.36
CA GLU A 742 15.50 -25.10 22.52
C GLU A 742 14.28 -25.96 22.14
N THR A 743 13.36 -25.44 21.34
CA THR A 743 12.20 -26.21 20.84
C THR A 743 12.61 -27.35 19.91
N THR A 744 13.61 -27.17 19.02
CA THR A 744 14.16 -28.29 18.22
C THR A 744 14.96 -29.30 19.06
N LEU A 745 15.59 -28.86 20.14
CA LEU A 745 16.29 -29.73 21.09
C LEU A 745 15.28 -30.55 21.91
N ALA A 746 14.16 -29.94 22.32
CA ALA A 746 13.05 -30.64 22.97
C ALA A 746 12.37 -31.65 22.03
N SER A 747 12.13 -31.30 20.76
CA SER A 747 11.51 -32.23 19.80
C SER A 747 12.43 -33.42 19.48
N THR A 748 13.72 -33.18 19.26
CA THR A 748 14.69 -34.28 19.04
C THR A 748 14.91 -35.14 20.28
N GLN A 749 14.85 -34.56 21.48
CA GLN A 749 14.80 -35.35 22.73
C GLN A 749 13.54 -36.21 22.80
N GLN A 750 12.35 -35.66 22.51
CA GLN A 750 11.09 -36.41 22.50
C GLN A 750 11.10 -37.54 21.44
N GLU A 751 11.62 -37.27 20.24
CA GLU A 751 11.82 -38.28 19.20
C GLU A 751 12.74 -39.40 19.68
N SER A 752 13.89 -39.05 20.29
CA SER A 752 14.83 -40.04 20.84
C SER A 752 14.22 -40.90 21.96
N ALA A 753 13.41 -40.30 22.83
CA ALA A 753 12.68 -41.00 23.88
C ALA A 753 11.63 -41.95 23.28
N SER A 754 10.89 -41.53 22.25
CA SER A 754 9.93 -42.38 21.54
C SER A 754 10.61 -43.53 20.79
N ALA A 755 11.82 -43.31 20.24
CA ALA A 755 12.62 -44.34 19.60
C ALA A 755 13.15 -45.37 20.61
N LEU A 756 13.56 -44.92 21.81
CA LEU A 756 13.94 -45.80 22.92
C LEU A 756 12.74 -46.62 23.43
N GLN A 757 11.56 -46.02 23.56
CA GLN A 757 10.32 -46.74 23.92
C GLN A 757 9.99 -47.83 22.90
N ARG A 758 9.93 -47.49 21.60
CA ARG A 758 9.73 -48.47 20.51
C ARG A 758 10.79 -49.57 20.53
N ARG A 759 12.06 -49.25 20.83
CA ARG A 759 13.11 -50.27 20.93
C ARG A 759 12.87 -51.23 22.09
N LEU A 760 12.45 -50.72 23.26
CA LEU A 760 12.09 -51.56 24.41
C LEU A 760 10.84 -52.42 24.16
N GLU A 761 9.86 -51.91 23.40
CA GLU A 761 8.69 -52.69 22.94
C GLU A 761 9.08 -53.81 21.97
N MET A 762 9.98 -53.52 21.03
CA MET A 762 10.54 -54.53 20.11
C MET A 762 11.41 -55.56 20.86
N GLU A 763 12.27 -55.14 21.79
CA GLU A 763 13.03 -56.04 22.67
C GLU A 763 12.10 -56.93 23.50
N ARG A 764 11.01 -56.37 24.04
CA ARG A 764 9.99 -57.12 24.79
C ARG A 764 9.27 -58.16 23.93
N THR A 765 8.78 -57.77 22.75
CA THR A 765 8.08 -58.71 21.85
C THR A 765 9.00 -59.81 21.33
N LEU A 766 10.28 -59.52 21.09
CA LEU A 766 11.30 -60.54 20.79
C LEU A 766 11.54 -61.50 21.97
N LEU A 767 11.54 -61.01 23.22
CA LEU A 767 11.64 -61.85 24.42
C LEU A 767 10.38 -62.71 24.65
N GLU A 768 9.19 -62.20 24.32
CA GLU A 768 7.93 -62.94 24.40
C GLU A 768 7.86 -64.03 23.30
N ALA A 769 8.19 -63.69 22.05
CA ALA A 769 8.33 -64.67 20.96
C ALA A 769 9.43 -65.71 21.22
N GLY A 770 10.54 -65.32 21.86
CA GLY A 770 11.61 -66.23 22.27
C GLY A 770 11.20 -67.22 23.39
N LYS A 771 10.29 -66.81 24.28
CA LYS A 771 9.68 -67.73 25.26
C LYS A 771 8.71 -68.70 24.58
N GLU A 772 7.90 -68.22 23.64
CA GLU A 772 7.03 -69.08 22.83
C GLU A 772 7.82 -70.11 22.01
N ALA A 773 8.94 -69.71 21.41
CA ALA A 773 9.80 -70.60 20.65
C ALA A 773 10.30 -71.76 21.53
N ARG A 774 10.85 -71.45 22.71
CA ARG A 774 11.28 -72.46 23.69
C ARG A 774 10.13 -73.36 24.14
N GLY A 775 8.96 -72.81 24.46
CA GLY A 775 7.79 -73.61 24.82
C GLY A 775 7.31 -74.54 23.70
N LYS A 776 7.56 -74.19 22.43
CA LYS A 776 7.32 -75.05 21.26
C LYS A 776 8.42 -76.12 21.12
N GLU A 777 9.69 -75.78 21.37
CA GLU A 777 10.81 -76.73 21.42
C GLU A 777 10.64 -77.78 22.54
N ASP A 778 10.30 -77.34 23.76
CA ASP A 778 9.99 -78.19 24.91
C ASP A 778 8.83 -79.14 24.58
N ARG A 779 7.75 -78.64 23.96
CA ARG A 779 6.60 -79.47 23.56
C ARG A 779 6.93 -80.45 22.43
N ILE A 780 7.85 -80.10 21.55
CA ILE A 780 8.39 -81.02 20.52
C ILE A 780 9.23 -82.13 21.18
N ALA A 781 10.03 -81.80 22.20
CA ALA A 781 10.80 -82.78 22.97
C ALA A 781 9.89 -83.75 23.75
N GLU A 782 8.83 -83.25 24.39
CA GLU A 782 7.79 -84.09 25.01
C GLU A 782 7.15 -85.06 24.01
N LEU A 783 6.82 -84.59 22.81
CA LEU A 783 6.23 -85.42 21.75
C LEU A 783 7.22 -86.47 21.21
N TYR A 784 8.52 -86.14 21.11
CA TYR A 784 9.55 -87.12 20.73
C TYR A 784 9.73 -88.23 21.78
N GLU A 785 9.74 -87.90 23.07
CA GLU A 785 9.87 -88.92 24.12
C GLU A 785 8.57 -89.74 24.26
N GLN A 786 7.39 -89.14 24.08
CA GLN A 786 6.12 -89.89 23.96
C GLN A 786 6.13 -90.86 22.77
N LEU A 787 6.60 -90.41 21.59
CA LEU A 787 6.74 -91.26 20.41
C LEU A 787 7.71 -92.41 20.68
N ARG A 788 8.87 -92.14 21.30
CA ARG A 788 9.85 -93.16 21.69
C ARG A 788 9.27 -94.19 22.65
N VAL A 789 8.59 -93.75 23.72
CA VAL A 789 7.91 -94.65 24.67
C VAL A 789 6.85 -95.50 23.95
N SER A 790 6.12 -94.92 22.99
CA SER A 790 5.15 -95.68 22.19
C SER A 790 5.85 -96.75 21.31
N GLN A 791 6.96 -96.41 20.65
CA GLN A 791 7.74 -97.35 19.82
C GLN A 791 8.37 -98.47 20.67
N ASP A 792 8.92 -98.15 21.84
CA ASP A 792 9.47 -99.15 22.75
C ASP A 792 8.37 -100.01 23.40
N SER A 793 7.12 -99.50 23.51
CA SER A 793 5.96 -100.32 23.90
C SER A 793 5.48 -101.23 22.76
N GLN A 794 5.49 -100.76 21.51
CA GLN A 794 5.18 -101.57 20.32
C GLN A 794 6.19 -102.70 20.16
N ARG A 795 7.49 -102.43 20.25
CA ARG A 795 8.55 -103.45 20.22
C ARG A 795 8.39 -104.51 21.30
N ARG A 796 7.95 -104.15 22.51
CA ARG A 796 7.65 -105.12 23.58
C ARG A 796 6.45 -105.99 23.20
N ALA A 797 5.38 -105.41 22.70
CA ALA A 797 4.20 -106.15 22.23
C ALA A 797 4.50 -107.06 21.02
N GLU A 798 5.38 -106.63 20.11
CA GLU A 798 5.88 -107.43 18.98
C GLU A 798 6.69 -108.65 19.49
N ILE A 799 7.61 -108.45 20.43
CA ILE A 799 8.39 -109.53 21.05
C ILE A 799 7.48 -110.47 21.86
N GLU A 800 6.51 -109.96 22.62
CA GLU A 800 5.53 -110.77 23.34
C GLU A 800 4.65 -111.60 22.39
N ALA A 801 4.29 -111.07 21.22
CA ALA A 801 3.56 -111.78 20.18
C ALA A 801 4.41 -112.84 19.45
N GLU A 802 5.70 -112.59 19.24
CA GLU A 802 6.63 -113.56 18.63
C GLU A 802 7.00 -114.72 19.58
N VAL A 803 7.04 -114.46 20.89
CA VAL A 803 7.30 -115.46 21.94
C VAL A 803 6.04 -116.29 22.29
N ALA A 804 4.84 -115.82 21.93
CA ALA A 804 3.59 -116.52 22.21
C ALA A 804 3.49 -117.85 21.41
N PRO A 805 3.37 -119.02 22.08
CA PRO A 805 3.28 -120.30 21.37
C PRO A 805 1.98 -120.39 20.57
N ALA A 806 2.09 -120.65 19.27
CA ALA A 806 0.98 -120.57 18.33
C ALA A 806 -0.22 -121.44 18.74
N PRO A 807 -1.44 -120.87 18.85
CA PRO A 807 -2.65 -121.66 19.11
C PRO A 807 -2.94 -122.60 17.92
N PRO A 808 -3.44 -123.82 18.17
CA PRO A 808 -3.57 -124.84 17.14
C PRO A 808 -4.62 -124.45 16.09
N THR A 809 -4.18 -124.26 14.84
CA THR A 809 -5.04 -123.91 13.72
C THR A 809 -5.98 -125.05 13.33
N ARG A 810 -7.26 -124.89 13.65
CA ARG A 810 -8.36 -125.58 12.96
C ARG A 810 -9.23 -124.56 12.18
N PRO A 811 -9.88 -125.00 11.10
CA PRO A 811 -10.02 -124.13 9.93
C PRO A 811 -11.48 -123.80 9.56
N LEU A 812 -11.65 -123.07 8.45
CA LEU A 812 -12.89 -122.84 7.69
C LEU A 812 -13.85 -121.79 8.31
N SER A 813 -14.58 -120.96 7.54
CA SER A 813 -14.48 -120.64 6.09
C SER A 813 -15.18 -119.27 5.79
N PRO A 814 -15.85 -118.94 4.66
CA PRO A 814 -15.71 -117.60 4.07
C PRO A 814 -16.95 -116.69 4.17
N ILE A 815 -16.72 -115.40 4.38
CA ILE A 815 -17.55 -114.26 3.92
C ILE A 815 -16.57 -113.18 3.45
#